data_AF-A0A1H7ZGH8-F1
#
_entry.id   AF-A0A1H7ZGH8-F1
#
_cell.length_a   1.000
_cell.length_b   1.000
_cell.length_c   1.000
_cell.angle_alpha   90.00
_cell.angle_beta   90.00
_cell.angle_gamma   90.00
#
_symmetry.space_group_name_H-M   'P 1'
#
loop_
_entity.id
_entity.type
_entity.pdbx_description
1 polymer ?
#
loop_
_entity_poly.entity_id
_entity_poly.type
_entity_poly.pdbx_seq_one_letter_code
_entity_poly.pdbx_strand_id
1 'polypeptide(L)'
;MSFLYPLNNQAEKMPSAYVGETTDAQSRFANHLHHPDKQKLTQAYLISSDKFNKSATLDLEANLIKYLSGDGKYQLLNANLGLANHRYYQKDEVYAAIFRAVWDDLRQKNIAQHSLEYIDNSDLFKYSPYKSLSPDQTLALITVMQSLLDDRYRHIVIEGGAGTGKTILAVFLFKLLQTHIEDFYFGGFGADEQPIVDLVKKLKQKYPNPNMALVIPMASFRQTVKKIFKHVKGLQPSMVIGPADLSRNKYDIVFVDESHRLRQRVNLGAYFRAFDEASQKLGFDSDKCNELDWVVQQSDKAILFYDEDQSIKPSDAPKEAFDRLKNHPQTQTKLLDSQFRVRGGPRYVRFITQLLHGRLPKGQEPIKLKDYDFKQFHSLQALIDHIKQKNQQEKLARMVAGYAWPWVSKKNPGAADIHINDLALTWNSTSNDWINSPNAIHEVGCIHTTQGYDLNYTGIIFGPEIGYDTQKQEIIIHRQHYYDRNGKDNVKNPEQLKAYILHIYKTLMLRGIRGTYLYICDEALRDYVAQYVPWADQAAATVNDDETPLEPYINSVPLYDLKAAAGGFSELQQVGEDTDWIRVPIHIPITKDHFACQVVGESMNKVIPNGSICLFRKDNGGSRNGKIVLVEHSRFRDAAFGANYTIKEYHSQKHYEADGTWAHDRILLKPLSDDPTYQPIVLKGDELTELKVVGLFEGVLQE
;
A
#
# COMPACT_ATOMS: atom_id res chain seq x y z
N MET A 1 -12.93 27.39 -5.70
CA MET A 1 -13.37 26.78 -4.41
C MET A 1 -13.71 25.33 -4.69
N SER A 2 -13.52 24.40 -3.74
CA SER A 2 -13.93 23.00 -3.92
C SER A 2 -15.19 22.72 -3.12
N PHE A 3 -16.20 22.10 -3.73
CA PHE A 3 -17.33 21.56 -2.99
C PHE A 3 -17.15 20.08 -2.67
N LEU A 4 -17.71 19.70 -1.52
CA LEU A 4 -18.08 18.34 -1.21
C LEU A 4 -19.58 18.29 -0.88
N TYR A 5 -20.34 17.55 -1.65
CA TYR A 5 -21.76 17.27 -1.43
C TYR A 5 -21.92 15.81 -0.96
N PRO A 6 -21.78 15.51 0.34
CA PRO A 6 -22.16 14.21 0.87
C PRO A 6 -23.69 14.16 0.91
N LEU A 7 -24.29 13.11 0.34
CA LEU A 7 -25.71 12.85 0.48
C LEU A 7 -25.89 11.94 1.70
N ASN A 8 -26.88 12.22 2.54
CA ASN A 8 -27.38 11.23 3.49
C ASN A 8 -28.81 10.85 3.08
N ASN A 9 -28.95 9.86 2.19
CA ASN A 9 -30.25 9.38 1.72
C ASN A 9 -30.67 8.23 2.62
N GLN A 10 -31.66 8.43 3.48
CA GLN A 10 -32.17 7.35 4.33
C GLN A 10 -32.87 6.22 3.53
N ALA A 11 -33.11 6.42 2.24
CA ALA A 11 -33.74 5.44 1.35
C ALA A 11 -32.77 4.55 0.54
N GLU A 12 -31.47 4.85 0.48
CA GLU A 12 -30.50 4.06 -0.29
C GLU A 12 -29.68 3.13 0.62
N LYS A 13 -29.36 1.91 0.15
CA LYS A 13 -28.52 0.94 0.89
C LYS A 13 -27.08 1.42 1.18
N MET A 14 -26.64 2.45 0.47
CA MET A 14 -25.36 3.12 0.63
C MET A 14 -25.55 4.57 0.20
N PRO A 15 -25.12 5.57 0.98
CA PRO A 15 -25.32 6.97 0.63
C PRO A 15 -24.52 7.35 -0.61
N SER A 16 -25.07 8.24 -1.43
CA SER A 16 -24.37 8.81 -2.59
C SER A 16 -23.50 10.03 -2.19
N ALA A 17 -22.53 10.44 -2.99
CA ALA A 17 -21.85 11.75 -2.82
C ALA A 17 -21.34 12.33 -4.14
N TYR A 18 -21.17 13.65 -4.19
CA TYR A 18 -20.62 14.38 -5.33
C TYR A 18 -19.56 15.38 -4.88
N VAL A 19 -18.42 15.42 -5.56
CA VAL A 19 -17.33 16.40 -5.37
C VAL A 19 -17.30 17.32 -6.59
N GLY A 20 -16.89 18.58 -6.46
CA GLY A 20 -16.73 19.42 -7.65
C GLY A 20 -16.08 20.78 -7.40
N GLU A 21 -15.16 21.18 -8.29
CA GLU A 21 -14.66 22.55 -8.37
C GLU A 21 -15.76 23.52 -8.83
N THR A 22 -15.77 24.72 -8.25
CA THR A 22 -16.46 25.86 -8.83
C THR A 22 -15.82 27.21 -8.50
N THR A 23 -16.11 28.18 -9.35
CA THR A 23 -15.99 29.61 -9.10
C THR A 23 -17.31 30.27 -8.69
N ASP A 24 -18.47 29.66 -9.01
CA ASP A 24 -19.81 30.16 -8.67
C ASP A 24 -20.62 29.06 -7.97
N ALA A 25 -20.82 29.26 -6.66
CA ALA A 25 -21.60 28.36 -5.83
C ALA A 25 -23.08 28.30 -6.23
N GLN A 26 -23.72 29.45 -6.45
CA GLN A 26 -25.16 29.55 -6.64
C GLN A 26 -25.60 28.92 -7.96
N SER A 27 -24.88 29.21 -9.06
CA SER A 27 -25.15 28.59 -10.35
C SER A 27 -24.94 27.07 -10.33
N ARG A 28 -23.94 26.58 -9.58
CA ARG A 28 -23.71 25.13 -9.42
C ARG A 28 -24.83 24.44 -8.64
N PHE A 29 -25.34 25.05 -7.57
CA PHE A 29 -26.52 24.56 -6.85
C PHE A 29 -27.76 24.50 -7.76
N ALA A 30 -28.04 25.57 -8.51
CA ALA A 30 -29.16 25.62 -9.44
C ALA A 30 -29.07 24.49 -10.49
N ASN A 31 -27.90 24.27 -11.08
CA ASN A 31 -27.68 23.18 -12.04
C ASN A 31 -27.87 21.77 -11.43
N HIS A 32 -27.53 21.56 -10.16
CA HIS A 32 -27.76 20.29 -9.49
C HIS A 32 -29.25 20.00 -9.26
N LEU A 33 -30.06 21.02 -8.94
CA LEU A 33 -31.52 20.88 -8.76
C LEU A 33 -32.26 20.43 -10.04
N HIS A 34 -31.70 20.69 -11.22
CA HIS A 34 -32.28 20.29 -12.51
C HIS A 34 -31.83 18.89 -12.99
N HIS A 35 -30.90 18.23 -12.29
CA HIS A 35 -30.33 16.96 -12.72
C HIS A 35 -30.94 15.77 -11.95
N PRO A 36 -31.48 14.73 -12.62
CA PRO A 36 -32.31 13.68 -12.00
C PRO A 36 -31.72 13.01 -10.74
N ASP A 37 -30.42 12.75 -10.75
CA ASP A 37 -29.70 12.20 -9.59
C ASP A 37 -29.15 13.23 -8.60
N LYS A 38 -28.80 14.46 -9.03
CA LYS A 38 -28.15 15.45 -8.16
C LYS A 38 -29.14 16.31 -7.38
N GLN A 39 -30.39 16.41 -7.84
CA GLN A 39 -31.50 17.02 -7.08
C GLN A 39 -31.77 16.31 -5.74
N LYS A 40 -31.32 15.05 -5.61
CA LYS A 40 -31.40 14.26 -4.37
C LYS A 40 -30.37 14.71 -3.32
N LEU A 41 -29.41 15.60 -3.67
CA LEU A 41 -28.36 16.09 -2.77
C LEU A 41 -28.92 17.03 -1.69
N THR A 42 -29.02 16.54 -0.45
CA THR A 42 -29.62 17.26 0.69
C THR A 42 -28.64 18.07 1.53
N GLN A 43 -27.33 17.87 1.40
CA GLN A 43 -26.29 18.61 2.13
C GLN A 43 -25.14 19.01 1.21
N ALA A 44 -24.45 20.10 1.58
CA ALA A 44 -23.28 20.60 0.89
C ALA A 44 -22.29 21.22 1.88
N TYR A 45 -21.01 20.94 1.68
CA TYR A 45 -19.89 21.47 2.43
C TYR A 45 -18.98 22.21 1.45
N LEU A 46 -18.81 23.51 1.67
CA LEU A 46 -17.91 24.34 0.87
C LEU A 46 -16.51 24.31 1.49
N ILE A 47 -15.50 23.96 0.70
CA ILE A 47 -14.09 23.94 1.09
C ILE A 47 -13.40 25.09 0.34
N SER A 48 -13.13 26.16 1.09
CA SER A 48 -12.52 27.41 0.59
C SER A 48 -11.22 27.72 1.33
N SER A 49 -10.26 28.30 0.62
CA SER A 49 -9.02 28.83 1.18
C SER A 49 -8.48 29.88 0.22
N ASP A 50 -7.94 30.97 0.76
CA ASP A 50 -7.30 32.04 -0.02
C ASP A 50 -6.05 31.56 -0.78
N LYS A 51 -5.53 30.37 -0.42
CA LYS A 51 -4.42 29.69 -1.10
C LYS A 51 -4.88 28.91 -2.35
N PHE A 52 -6.17 28.74 -2.61
CA PHE A 52 -6.67 27.92 -3.72
C PHE A 52 -6.71 28.68 -5.05
N ASN A 53 -5.70 28.46 -5.89
CA ASN A 53 -5.80 28.71 -7.33
C ASN A 53 -6.55 27.57 -8.05
N LYS A 54 -6.85 27.74 -9.35
CA LYS A 54 -7.62 26.75 -10.13
C LYS A 54 -6.98 25.35 -10.12
N SER A 55 -5.68 25.25 -10.35
CA SER A 55 -4.95 23.97 -10.36
C SER A 55 -4.99 23.26 -9.01
N ALA A 56 -4.79 24.00 -7.91
CA ALA A 56 -4.92 23.48 -6.55
C ALA A 56 -6.35 23.01 -6.22
N THR A 57 -7.36 23.73 -6.71
CA THR A 57 -8.78 23.41 -6.49
C THR A 57 -9.17 22.11 -7.23
N LEU A 58 -8.68 21.92 -8.45
CA LEU A 58 -8.87 20.70 -9.25
C LEU A 58 -8.13 19.50 -8.66
N ASP A 59 -6.93 19.69 -8.13
CA ASP A 59 -6.17 18.64 -7.45
C ASP A 59 -6.80 18.25 -6.10
N LEU A 60 -7.37 19.22 -5.37
CA LEU A 60 -8.18 18.94 -4.17
C LEU A 60 -9.44 18.14 -4.53
N GLU A 61 -10.17 18.52 -5.59
CA GLU A 61 -11.30 17.72 -6.09
C GLU A 61 -10.87 16.30 -6.46
N ALA A 62 -9.81 16.14 -7.26
CA ALA A 62 -9.33 14.84 -7.69
C ALA A 62 -8.91 13.95 -6.51
N ASN A 63 -8.22 14.52 -5.50
CA ASN A 63 -7.87 13.79 -4.29
C ASN A 63 -9.11 13.43 -3.46
N LEU A 64 -10.07 14.34 -3.28
CA LEU A 64 -11.32 14.06 -2.57
C LEU A 64 -12.12 12.92 -3.23
N ILE A 65 -12.29 12.94 -4.56
CA ILE A 65 -12.94 11.84 -5.31
C ILE A 65 -12.20 10.52 -5.08
N LYS A 66 -10.87 10.53 -5.25
CA LYS A 66 -10.01 9.35 -5.11
C LYS A 66 -10.09 8.73 -3.70
N TYR A 67 -9.99 9.54 -2.64
CA TYR A 67 -10.01 9.04 -1.25
C TYR A 67 -11.42 8.74 -0.75
N LEU A 68 -12.47 9.50 -1.11
CA LEU A 68 -13.86 9.15 -0.75
C LEU A 68 -14.34 7.88 -1.45
N SER A 69 -13.89 7.61 -2.67
CA SER A 69 -14.10 6.31 -3.30
C SER A 69 -13.39 5.18 -2.55
N GLY A 70 -12.23 5.44 -1.93
CA GLY A 70 -11.47 4.47 -1.16
C GLY A 70 -12.00 4.25 0.26
N ASP A 71 -12.65 5.25 0.84
CA ASP A 71 -13.28 5.19 2.18
C ASP A 71 -14.47 4.20 2.23
N GLY A 72 -15.05 3.86 1.07
CA GLY A 72 -16.10 2.84 0.93
C GLY A 72 -17.48 3.24 1.46
N LYS A 73 -17.58 4.40 2.11
CA LYS A 73 -18.83 4.91 2.69
C LYS A 73 -19.84 5.42 1.67
N TYR A 74 -19.37 6.07 0.60
CA TYR A 74 -20.23 6.69 -0.40
C TYR A 74 -20.10 6.05 -1.78
N GLN A 75 -21.22 5.95 -2.49
CA GLN A 75 -21.22 5.76 -3.93
C GLN A 75 -21.03 7.11 -4.64
N LEU A 76 -19.88 7.34 -5.27
CA LEU A 76 -19.62 8.62 -5.93
C LEU A 76 -20.41 8.77 -7.23
N LEU A 77 -21.09 9.91 -7.35
CA LEU A 77 -21.82 10.36 -8.53
C LEU A 77 -20.89 10.99 -9.59
N ASN A 78 -19.63 11.24 -9.25
CA ASN A 78 -18.64 11.79 -10.18
C ASN A 78 -18.32 10.80 -11.30
N ALA A 79 -18.37 11.29 -12.54
CA ALA A 79 -17.80 10.66 -13.73
C ALA A 79 -16.71 11.56 -14.34
N ASN A 80 -15.85 12.14 -13.50
CA ASN A 80 -14.61 12.73 -13.98
C ASN A 80 -13.74 11.57 -14.53
N LEU A 81 -13.23 11.70 -15.76
CA LEU A 81 -12.48 10.63 -16.44
C LEU A 81 -11.12 10.30 -15.80
N GLY A 82 -10.77 10.75 -14.59
CA GLY A 82 -9.45 10.48 -13.98
C GLY A 82 -8.22 10.98 -14.77
N LEU A 83 -8.40 11.59 -15.94
CA LEU A 83 -7.34 12.05 -16.85
C LEU A 83 -6.63 13.31 -16.32
N ALA A 84 -7.29 14.08 -15.46
CA ALA A 84 -6.77 15.28 -14.83
C ALA A 84 -5.61 14.94 -13.87
N ASN A 85 -4.39 14.91 -14.42
CA ASN A 85 -3.16 14.70 -13.67
C ASN A 85 -2.35 16.01 -13.61
N HIS A 86 -2.95 17.04 -13.01
CA HIS A 86 -2.36 18.38 -12.94
C HIS A 86 -1.10 18.38 -12.07
N ARG A 87 0.05 18.60 -12.71
CA ARG A 87 1.30 18.98 -12.06
C ARG A 87 1.31 20.51 -11.93
N TYR A 88 1.47 21.02 -10.72
CA TYR A 88 1.54 22.46 -10.43
C TYR A 88 2.48 22.72 -9.25
N TYR A 89 2.87 23.99 -9.10
CA TYR A 89 3.85 24.46 -8.13
C TYR A 89 3.43 24.21 -6.67
N GLN A 90 4.37 23.83 -5.80
CA GLN A 90 4.20 23.56 -4.36
C GLN A 90 3.23 22.43 -3.96
N LYS A 91 2.85 21.53 -4.88
CA LYS A 91 1.92 20.41 -4.64
C LYS A 91 2.24 19.58 -3.39
N ASP A 92 3.48 19.13 -3.24
CA ASP A 92 3.87 18.24 -2.13
C ASP A 92 4.21 18.99 -0.83
N GLU A 93 4.72 20.23 -0.93
CA GLU A 93 5.16 21.03 0.24
C GLU A 93 4.00 21.71 0.97
N VAL A 94 2.99 22.19 0.23
CA VAL A 94 1.89 23.01 0.78
C VAL A 94 0.56 22.26 0.69
N TYR A 95 0.20 21.75 -0.49
CA TYR A 95 -1.15 21.22 -0.71
C TYR A 95 -1.35 19.81 -0.15
N ALA A 96 -0.31 18.99 -0.04
CA ALA A 96 -0.39 17.71 0.67
C ALA A 96 -0.72 17.90 2.17
N ALA A 97 -0.16 18.92 2.82
CA ALA A 97 -0.47 19.26 4.21
C ALA A 97 -1.91 19.80 4.35
N ILE A 98 -2.34 20.69 3.44
CA ILE A 98 -3.73 21.19 3.41
C ILE A 98 -4.72 20.03 3.18
N PHE A 99 -4.43 19.11 2.25
CA PHE A 99 -5.31 17.97 2.00
C PHE A 99 -5.45 17.04 3.21
N ARG A 100 -4.37 16.80 3.96
CA ARG A 100 -4.43 16.04 5.23
C ARG A 100 -5.33 16.72 6.26
N ALA A 101 -5.16 18.03 6.48
CA ALA A 101 -6.00 18.80 7.39
C ALA A 101 -7.49 18.77 6.98
N VAL A 102 -7.77 18.99 5.68
CA VAL A 102 -9.13 18.85 5.13
C VAL A 102 -9.67 17.44 5.37
N TRP A 103 -8.89 16.39 5.14
CA TRP A 103 -9.34 15.01 5.36
C TRP A 103 -9.68 14.72 6.82
N ASP A 104 -8.86 15.17 7.78
CA ASP A 104 -9.13 14.98 9.20
C ASP A 104 -10.34 15.80 9.68
N ASP A 105 -10.58 16.99 9.13
CA ASP A 105 -11.82 17.75 9.36
C ASP A 105 -13.06 17.01 8.80
N LEU A 106 -12.94 16.40 7.61
CA LEU A 106 -13.99 15.56 7.04
C LEU A 106 -14.26 14.31 7.90
N ARG A 107 -13.24 13.74 8.55
CA ARG A 107 -13.42 12.63 9.51
C ARG A 107 -14.12 13.10 10.79
N GLN A 108 -13.70 14.22 11.37
CA GLN A 108 -14.34 14.82 12.56
C GLN A 108 -15.83 15.14 12.31
N LYS A 109 -16.17 15.62 11.10
CA LYS A 109 -17.55 15.89 10.69
C LYS A 109 -18.37 14.63 10.35
N ASN A 110 -17.82 13.43 10.57
CA ASN A 110 -18.40 12.16 10.15
C ASN A 110 -18.80 12.15 8.66
N ILE A 111 -17.98 12.78 7.80
CA ILE A 111 -18.09 12.69 6.35
C ILE A 111 -17.24 11.52 5.89
N ALA A 112 -15.94 11.52 6.11
CA ALA A 112 -15.08 10.33 5.94
C ALA A 112 -15.11 9.44 7.19
N GLN A 113 -14.84 8.13 7.05
CA GLN A 113 -14.66 7.21 8.20
C GLN A 113 -13.18 6.97 8.51
N HIS A 114 -12.38 6.64 7.50
CA HIS A 114 -11.04 6.08 7.69
C HIS A 114 -9.91 7.11 7.53
N SER A 115 -8.75 6.81 8.10
CA SER A 115 -7.53 7.60 7.88
C SER A 115 -7.01 7.39 6.45
N LEU A 116 -6.23 8.36 5.94
CA LEU A 116 -5.57 8.23 4.64
C LEU A 116 -4.70 6.97 4.56
N GLU A 117 -3.94 6.66 5.62
CA GLU A 117 -3.10 5.45 5.72
C GLU A 117 -3.90 4.15 5.60
N TYR A 118 -5.10 4.09 6.20
CA TYR A 118 -5.99 2.93 6.05
C TYR A 118 -6.48 2.81 4.60
N ILE A 119 -6.89 3.95 4.01
CA ILE A 119 -7.45 4.00 2.66
C ILE A 119 -6.37 3.62 1.63
N ASP A 120 -5.17 4.18 1.72
CA ASP A 120 -4.00 3.88 0.86
C ASP A 120 -3.68 2.38 0.81
N ASN A 121 -3.85 1.70 1.95
CA ASN A 121 -3.63 0.27 2.08
C ASN A 121 -4.80 -0.59 1.58
N SER A 122 -6.00 -0.03 1.43
CA SER A 122 -7.22 -0.76 1.05
C SER A 122 -7.25 -1.15 -0.44
N ASP A 123 -7.79 -2.33 -0.74
CA ASP A 123 -7.98 -2.78 -2.13
C ASP A 123 -8.93 -1.86 -2.91
N LEU A 124 -9.95 -1.31 -2.24
CA LEU A 124 -10.93 -0.42 -2.86
C LEU A 124 -10.27 0.84 -3.43
N PHE A 125 -9.29 1.39 -2.72
CA PHE A 125 -8.46 2.48 -3.21
C PHE A 125 -7.41 2.00 -4.23
N LYS A 126 -6.71 0.88 -3.94
CA LYS A 126 -5.59 0.38 -4.78
C LYS A 126 -5.99 0.19 -6.23
N TYR A 127 -7.16 -0.37 -6.49
CA TYR A 127 -7.69 -0.65 -7.83
C TYR A 127 -8.89 0.25 -8.20
N SER A 128 -9.06 1.39 -7.53
CA SER A 128 -10.15 2.33 -7.80
C SER A 128 -10.10 2.85 -9.26
N PRO A 129 -11.23 2.90 -10.00
CA PRO A 129 -11.29 3.55 -11.31
C PRO A 129 -11.11 5.08 -11.23
N TYR A 130 -11.07 5.67 -10.04
CA TYR A 130 -10.87 7.11 -9.84
C TYR A 130 -9.40 7.49 -9.60
N LYS A 131 -8.46 6.52 -9.69
CA LYS A 131 -7.03 6.83 -9.70
C LYS A 131 -6.62 7.49 -11.02
N SER A 132 -5.82 8.56 -10.92
CA SER A 132 -5.27 9.22 -12.10
C SER A 132 -4.35 8.28 -12.87
N LEU A 133 -4.55 8.21 -14.19
CA LEU A 133 -3.68 7.44 -15.08
C LEU A 133 -2.34 8.15 -15.27
N SER A 134 -1.29 7.36 -15.51
CA SER A 134 0.02 7.87 -15.95
C SER A 134 0.01 8.22 -17.45
N PRO A 135 0.97 9.02 -17.96
CA PRO A 135 1.05 9.33 -19.39
C PRO A 135 1.08 8.09 -20.29
N ASP A 136 1.82 7.04 -19.90
CA ASP A 136 1.91 5.79 -20.66
C ASP A 136 0.57 5.00 -20.65
N GLN A 137 -0.12 4.98 -19.50
CA GLN A 137 -1.46 4.41 -19.40
C GLN A 137 -2.50 5.21 -20.22
N THR A 138 -2.39 6.55 -20.25
CA THR A 138 -3.24 7.41 -21.09
C THR A 138 -2.98 7.17 -22.58
N LEU A 139 -1.73 7.01 -23.00
CA LEU A 139 -1.41 6.62 -24.38
C LEU A 139 -1.96 5.23 -24.72
N ALA A 140 -1.83 4.25 -23.83
CA ALA A 140 -2.41 2.93 -24.02
C ALA A 140 -3.95 2.99 -24.10
N LEU A 141 -4.60 3.77 -23.22
CA LEU A 141 -6.05 4.02 -23.26
C LEU A 141 -6.47 4.57 -24.63
N ILE A 142 -5.77 5.58 -25.15
CA ILE A 142 -6.03 6.14 -26.49
C ILE A 142 -5.93 5.07 -27.57
N THR A 143 -4.88 4.23 -27.55
CA THR A 143 -4.74 3.11 -28.50
C THR A 143 -5.91 2.13 -28.40
N VAL A 144 -6.32 1.72 -27.18
CA VAL A 144 -7.47 0.81 -27.01
C VAL A 144 -8.76 1.44 -27.53
N MET A 145 -9.01 2.71 -27.22
CA MET A 145 -10.19 3.43 -27.70
C MET A 145 -10.25 3.51 -29.23
N GLN A 146 -9.10 3.76 -29.88
CA GLN A 146 -8.98 3.76 -31.34
C GLN A 146 -9.24 2.36 -31.94
N SER A 147 -8.65 1.29 -31.39
CA SER A 147 -8.84 -0.08 -31.88
C SER A 147 -10.24 -0.66 -31.59
N LEU A 148 -10.97 -0.15 -30.58
CA LEU A 148 -12.39 -0.45 -30.40
C LEU A 148 -13.26 0.19 -31.51
N LEU A 149 -12.92 1.42 -31.91
CA LEU A 149 -13.62 2.13 -33.00
C LEU A 149 -13.34 1.52 -34.38
N ASP A 150 -12.14 0.99 -34.62
CA ASP A 150 -11.74 0.38 -35.89
C ASP A 150 -12.15 -1.11 -35.98
N ASP A 151 -13.02 -1.45 -36.94
CA ASP A 151 -13.56 -2.82 -37.10
C ASP A 151 -12.56 -3.84 -37.66
N ARG A 152 -11.39 -3.42 -38.13
CA ARG A 152 -10.31 -4.34 -38.56
C ARG A 152 -9.76 -5.14 -37.37
N TYR A 153 -9.68 -4.52 -36.20
CA TYR A 153 -9.14 -5.14 -34.99
C TYR A 153 -10.22 -5.85 -34.19
N ARG A 154 -10.01 -7.12 -33.88
CA ARG A 154 -10.84 -7.91 -32.95
C ARG A 154 -10.17 -8.13 -31.60
N HIS A 155 -8.85 -8.03 -31.54
CA HIS A 155 -8.09 -8.30 -30.33
C HIS A 155 -7.14 -7.14 -30.03
N ILE A 156 -7.00 -6.80 -28.76
CA ILE A 156 -6.17 -5.71 -28.26
C ILE A 156 -5.35 -6.28 -27.10
N VAL A 157 -4.05 -6.45 -27.28
CA VAL A 157 -3.14 -7.00 -26.27
C VAL A 157 -2.35 -5.87 -25.64
N ILE A 158 -2.57 -5.67 -24.34
CA ILE A 158 -1.83 -4.72 -23.50
C ILE A 158 -0.77 -5.50 -22.74
N GLU A 159 0.46 -5.45 -23.23
CA GLU A 159 1.61 -6.08 -22.59
C GLU A 159 2.23 -5.13 -21.56
N GLY A 160 2.83 -5.68 -20.50
CA GLY A 160 3.64 -4.91 -19.57
C GLY A 160 3.93 -5.71 -18.30
N GLY A 161 4.94 -5.31 -17.53
CA GLY A 161 5.37 -6.05 -16.34
C GLY A 161 4.45 -5.92 -15.11
N ALA A 162 4.88 -6.59 -14.04
CA ALA A 162 4.15 -6.70 -12.77
C ALA A 162 4.12 -5.39 -11.97
N GLY A 163 3.23 -4.47 -12.32
CA GLY A 163 3.06 -3.18 -11.61
C GLY A 163 3.03 -1.94 -12.51
N THR A 164 2.85 -2.15 -13.82
CA THR A 164 2.53 -1.11 -14.81
C THR A 164 1.08 -0.61 -14.72
N GLY A 165 0.28 -1.18 -13.80
CA GLY A 165 -1.10 -0.76 -13.51
C GLY A 165 -2.16 -1.28 -14.49
N LYS A 166 -1.89 -2.42 -15.16
CA LYS A 166 -2.82 -3.12 -16.06
C LYS A 166 -4.26 -3.22 -15.51
N THR A 167 -4.45 -3.72 -14.29
CA THR A 167 -5.77 -3.78 -13.62
C THR A 167 -6.44 -2.41 -13.50
N ILE A 168 -5.71 -1.36 -13.14
CA ILE A 168 -6.27 -0.01 -13.00
C ILE A 168 -6.78 0.45 -14.36
N LEU A 169 -5.99 0.28 -15.43
CA LEU A 169 -6.39 0.59 -16.80
C LEU A 169 -7.61 -0.24 -17.25
N ALA A 170 -7.68 -1.52 -16.88
CA ALA A 170 -8.81 -2.41 -17.18
C ALA A 170 -10.11 -1.94 -16.50
N VAL A 171 -10.08 -1.73 -15.17
CA VAL A 171 -11.23 -1.29 -14.38
C VAL A 171 -11.66 0.12 -14.77
N PHE A 172 -10.69 1.00 -15.05
CA PHE A 172 -10.92 2.34 -15.57
C PHE A 172 -11.66 2.32 -16.91
N LEU A 173 -11.16 1.58 -17.91
CA LEU A 173 -11.77 1.53 -19.24
C LEU A 173 -13.14 0.84 -19.20
N PHE A 174 -13.31 -0.19 -18.37
CA PHE A 174 -14.61 -0.82 -18.12
C PHE A 174 -15.62 0.20 -17.59
N LYS A 175 -15.23 1.00 -16.58
CA LYS A 175 -16.07 2.08 -16.03
C LYS A 175 -16.35 3.17 -17.06
N LEU A 176 -15.36 3.55 -17.88
CA LEU A 176 -15.53 4.51 -18.98
C LEU A 176 -16.59 4.00 -19.97
N LEU A 177 -16.50 2.74 -20.43
CA LEU A 177 -17.44 2.16 -21.39
C LEU A 177 -18.84 1.90 -20.79
N GLN A 178 -18.97 1.67 -19.48
CA GLN A 178 -20.27 1.47 -18.82
C GLN A 178 -21.02 2.77 -18.45
N THR A 179 -20.32 3.90 -18.33
CA THR A 179 -20.92 5.18 -17.87
C THR A 179 -21.69 5.89 -19.00
N HIS A 180 -22.89 6.42 -18.74
CA HIS A 180 -23.67 7.10 -19.79
C HIS A 180 -23.03 8.44 -20.20
N ILE A 181 -23.27 8.89 -21.44
CA ILE A 181 -22.65 10.11 -21.97
C ILE A 181 -23.02 11.36 -21.14
N GLU A 182 -24.23 11.38 -20.57
CA GLU A 182 -24.79 12.46 -19.75
C GLU A 182 -24.16 12.58 -18.36
N ASP A 183 -23.61 11.48 -17.81
CA ASP A 183 -22.92 11.52 -16.51
C ASP A 183 -21.56 12.26 -16.63
N PHE A 184 -20.93 12.27 -17.81
CA PHE A 184 -19.60 12.86 -18.01
C PHE A 184 -19.60 14.39 -17.97
N TYR A 185 -18.79 14.96 -17.08
CA TYR A 185 -18.54 16.39 -17.07
C TYR A 185 -17.31 16.75 -17.91
N PHE A 186 -17.54 17.17 -19.16
CA PHE A 186 -16.47 17.60 -20.06
C PHE A 186 -16.03 19.07 -19.86
N GLY A 187 -16.72 19.86 -19.02
CA GLY A 187 -16.45 21.29 -18.83
C GLY A 187 -15.13 21.63 -18.12
N GLY A 188 -14.43 20.63 -17.57
CA GLY A 188 -13.12 20.78 -16.94
C GLY A 188 -11.92 20.58 -17.87
N PHE A 189 -12.14 20.13 -19.12
CA PHE A 189 -11.05 19.73 -20.03
C PHE A 189 -10.46 20.93 -20.79
N GLY A 190 -9.14 20.92 -20.94
CA GLY A 190 -8.40 21.88 -21.75
C GLY A 190 -8.41 21.55 -23.24
N ALA A 191 -7.96 22.50 -24.08
CA ALA A 191 -7.89 22.31 -25.53
C ALA A 191 -7.06 21.07 -25.93
N ASP A 192 -5.97 20.80 -25.21
CA ASP A 192 -5.07 19.66 -25.45
C ASP A 192 -5.73 18.29 -25.20
N GLU A 193 -6.83 18.26 -24.43
CA GLU A 193 -7.52 17.04 -24.03
C GLU A 193 -8.78 16.77 -24.89
N GLN A 194 -9.17 17.73 -25.74
CA GLN A 194 -10.31 17.62 -26.66
C GLN A 194 -10.27 16.36 -27.56
N PRO A 195 -9.11 15.90 -28.09
CA PRO A 195 -9.04 14.65 -28.86
C PRO A 195 -9.51 13.42 -28.07
N ILE A 196 -9.30 13.40 -26.75
CA ILE A 196 -9.77 12.30 -25.88
C ILE A 196 -11.28 12.40 -25.69
N VAL A 197 -11.81 13.61 -25.46
CA VAL A 197 -13.26 13.87 -25.36
C VAL A 197 -13.99 13.38 -26.62
N ASP A 198 -13.44 13.63 -27.80
CA ASP A 198 -14.05 13.22 -29.06
C ASP A 198 -13.95 11.72 -29.33
N LEU A 199 -12.88 11.05 -28.87
CA LEU A 199 -12.81 9.58 -28.86
C LEU A 199 -13.87 8.96 -27.94
N VAL A 200 -14.05 9.51 -26.73
CA VAL A 200 -15.09 9.05 -25.78
C VAL A 200 -16.48 9.21 -26.38
N LYS A 201 -16.80 10.35 -27.01
CA LYS A 201 -18.09 10.57 -27.69
C LYS A 201 -18.34 9.53 -28.80
N LYS A 202 -17.35 9.29 -29.67
CA LYS A 202 -17.44 8.28 -30.74
C LYS A 202 -17.65 6.87 -30.18
N LEU A 203 -16.95 6.52 -29.11
CA LEU A 203 -17.15 5.22 -28.43
C LEU A 203 -18.56 5.09 -27.87
N LYS A 204 -19.13 6.15 -27.28
CA LYS A 204 -20.50 6.13 -26.75
C LYS A 204 -21.56 6.02 -27.83
N GLN A 205 -21.30 6.53 -29.02
CA GLN A 205 -22.15 6.35 -30.19
C GLN A 205 -22.09 4.90 -30.72
N LYS A 206 -20.90 4.30 -30.78
CA LYS A 206 -20.71 2.91 -31.25
C LYS A 206 -21.16 1.86 -30.23
N TYR A 207 -20.94 2.12 -28.94
CA TYR A 207 -21.22 1.25 -27.82
C TYR A 207 -22.04 2.00 -26.76
N PRO A 208 -23.35 2.23 -26.98
CA PRO A 208 -24.20 2.96 -26.05
C PRO A 208 -24.48 2.18 -24.76
N ASN A 209 -24.71 0.86 -24.88
CA ASN A 209 -24.96 -0.07 -23.76
C ASN A 209 -24.34 -1.46 -24.07
N PRO A 210 -23.01 -1.59 -24.18
CA PRO A 210 -22.36 -2.84 -24.56
C PRO A 210 -22.54 -3.93 -23.50
N ASN A 211 -22.78 -5.17 -23.93
CA ASN A 211 -22.70 -6.35 -23.08
C ASN A 211 -21.22 -6.70 -22.85
N MET A 212 -20.71 -6.43 -21.64
CA MET A 212 -19.29 -6.56 -21.30
C MET A 212 -19.05 -7.51 -20.13
N ALA A 213 -17.89 -8.19 -20.16
CA ALA A 213 -17.41 -8.99 -19.05
C ALA A 213 -15.94 -8.70 -18.72
N LEU A 214 -15.60 -8.67 -17.43
CA LEU A 214 -14.24 -8.65 -16.92
C LEU A 214 -13.88 -10.04 -16.39
N VAL A 215 -13.15 -10.80 -17.20
CA VAL A 215 -12.64 -12.14 -16.87
C VAL A 215 -11.41 -11.99 -15.99
N ILE A 216 -11.44 -12.65 -14.83
CA ILE A 216 -10.29 -12.77 -13.93
C ILE A 216 -10.13 -14.26 -13.58
N PRO A 217 -9.07 -14.95 -14.08
CA PRO A 217 -8.86 -16.37 -13.82
C PRO A 217 -8.66 -16.71 -12.34
N MET A 218 -8.07 -15.78 -11.58
CA MET A 218 -7.71 -15.95 -10.17
C MET A 218 -8.91 -15.75 -9.24
N ALA A 219 -9.34 -16.82 -8.56
CA ALA A 219 -10.55 -16.79 -7.74
C ALA A 219 -10.53 -15.77 -6.59
N SER A 220 -9.40 -15.63 -5.88
CA SER A 220 -9.23 -14.69 -4.76
C SER A 220 -9.31 -13.23 -5.24
N PHE A 221 -8.45 -12.86 -6.19
CA PHE A 221 -8.42 -11.52 -6.78
C PHE A 221 -9.74 -11.13 -7.47
N ARG A 222 -10.41 -12.09 -8.12
CA ARG A 222 -11.76 -11.90 -8.67
C ARG A 222 -12.77 -11.48 -7.61
N GLN A 223 -12.70 -11.99 -6.37
CA GLN A 223 -13.58 -11.52 -5.29
C GLN A 223 -13.24 -10.10 -4.86
N THR A 224 -11.97 -9.71 -4.81
CA THR A 224 -11.54 -8.33 -4.56
C THR A 224 -12.10 -7.37 -5.59
N VAL A 225 -11.99 -7.67 -6.89
CA VAL A 225 -12.56 -6.83 -7.95
C VAL A 225 -14.10 -6.82 -7.92
N LYS A 226 -14.76 -7.91 -7.50
CA LYS A 226 -16.21 -7.90 -7.20
C LYS A 226 -16.59 -6.96 -6.06
N LYS A 227 -15.80 -6.90 -4.99
CA LYS A 227 -16.00 -5.91 -3.91
C LYS A 227 -15.89 -4.49 -4.47
N ILE A 228 -14.92 -4.19 -5.34
CA ILE A 228 -14.76 -2.87 -5.99
C ILE A 228 -15.98 -2.53 -6.86
N PHE A 229 -16.39 -3.43 -7.75
CA PHE A 229 -17.53 -3.22 -8.65
C PHE A 229 -18.84 -2.95 -7.89
N LYS A 230 -19.00 -3.49 -6.67
CA LYS A 230 -20.16 -3.21 -5.80
C LYS A 230 -20.25 -1.74 -5.35
N HIS A 231 -19.12 -1.05 -5.18
CA HIS A 231 -19.08 0.32 -4.62
C HIS A 231 -19.06 1.40 -5.72
N VAL A 232 -18.80 1.05 -6.98
CA VAL A 232 -18.71 2.00 -8.10
C VAL A 232 -20.06 2.12 -8.82
N LYS A 233 -20.60 3.35 -8.95
CA LYS A 233 -21.90 3.60 -9.62
C LYS A 233 -21.92 3.00 -11.04
N GLY A 234 -22.96 2.23 -11.36
CA GLY A 234 -23.17 1.65 -12.69
C GLY A 234 -22.37 0.37 -12.99
N LEU A 235 -21.49 -0.08 -12.09
CA LEU A 235 -20.86 -1.40 -12.18
C LEU A 235 -21.65 -2.43 -11.35
N GLN A 236 -21.51 -3.72 -11.70
CA GLN A 236 -22.17 -4.82 -11.01
C GLN A 236 -21.20 -5.99 -10.76
N PRO A 237 -21.21 -6.63 -9.56
CA PRO A 237 -20.34 -7.78 -9.27
C PRO A 237 -20.55 -9.03 -10.16
N SER A 238 -21.66 -9.07 -10.92
CA SER A 238 -21.93 -10.08 -11.94
C SER A 238 -21.12 -9.89 -13.23
N MET A 239 -20.68 -8.66 -13.53
CA MET A 239 -19.84 -8.35 -14.70
C MET A 239 -18.41 -8.91 -14.57
N VAL A 240 -17.96 -9.17 -13.34
CA VAL A 240 -16.65 -9.79 -13.08
C VAL A 240 -16.83 -11.31 -13.03
N ILE A 241 -16.23 -12.04 -13.96
CA ILE A 241 -16.49 -13.47 -14.17
C ILE A 241 -15.23 -14.32 -14.14
N GLY A 242 -15.37 -15.64 -14.01
CA GLY A 242 -14.30 -16.58 -14.27
C GLY A 242 -14.30 -17.03 -15.75
N PRO A 243 -13.21 -17.60 -16.26
CA PRO A 243 -13.15 -18.02 -17.65
C PRO A 243 -14.24 -19.02 -18.08
N ALA A 244 -14.56 -20.03 -17.25
CA ALA A 244 -15.64 -20.99 -17.57
C ALA A 244 -17.04 -20.33 -17.69
N ASP A 245 -17.26 -19.16 -17.09
CA ASP A 245 -18.52 -18.42 -17.23
C ASP A 245 -18.70 -17.84 -18.65
N LEU A 246 -17.62 -17.71 -19.45
CA LEU A 246 -17.70 -17.33 -20.87
C LEU A 246 -18.54 -18.31 -21.70
N SER A 247 -18.58 -19.59 -21.32
CA SER A 247 -19.41 -20.61 -21.97
C SER A 247 -20.93 -20.34 -21.88
N ARG A 248 -21.36 -19.31 -21.14
CA ARG A 248 -22.78 -19.01 -20.89
C ARG A 248 -23.37 -17.99 -21.86
N ASN A 249 -22.62 -16.95 -22.22
CA ASN A 249 -23.09 -15.83 -23.04
C ASN A 249 -21.99 -15.42 -24.03
N LYS A 250 -22.39 -14.81 -25.15
CA LYS A 250 -21.50 -14.04 -26.02
C LYS A 250 -21.51 -12.56 -25.57
N TYR A 251 -20.40 -11.86 -25.72
CA TYR A 251 -20.21 -10.48 -25.26
C TYR A 251 -19.71 -9.59 -26.41
N ASP A 252 -20.09 -8.31 -26.39
CA ASP A 252 -19.60 -7.33 -27.35
C ASP A 252 -18.12 -7.03 -27.10
N ILE A 253 -17.75 -6.89 -25.81
CA ILE A 253 -16.38 -6.61 -25.37
C ILE A 253 -16.02 -7.47 -24.15
N VAL A 254 -14.99 -8.31 -24.28
CA VAL A 254 -14.42 -9.07 -23.15
C VAL A 254 -13.09 -8.47 -22.75
N PHE A 255 -12.98 -8.11 -21.47
CA PHE A 255 -11.75 -7.74 -20.82
C PHE A 255 -11.18 -8.97 -20.11
N VAL A 256 -9.88 -9.23 -20.22
CA VAL A 256 -9.19 -10.28 -19.46
C VAL A 256 -8.03 -9.68 -18.70
N ASP A 257 -8.18 -9.54 -17.38
CA ASP A 257 -7.07 -9.13 -16.51
C ASP A 257 -6.27 -10.35 -16.03
N GLU A 258 -4.97 -10.14 -15.83
CA GLU A 258 -3.97 -11.20 -15.62
C GLU A 258 -4.11 -12.32 -16.67
N SER A 259 -4.16 -11.97 -17.97
CA SER A 259 -4.54 -12.91 -19.04
C SER A 259 -3.59 -14.10 -19.19
N HIS A 260 -2.32 -13.95 -18.82
CA HIS A 260 -1.34 -15.03 -18.70
C HIS A 260 -1.76 -16.13 -17.69
N ARG A 261 -2.76 -15.87 -16.83
CA ARG A 261 -3.38 -16.83 -15.89
C ARG A 261 -4.58 -17.57 -16.46
N LEU A 262 -5.01 -17.27 -17.69
CA LEU A 262 -5.90 -18.15 -18.47
C LEU A 262 -5.26 -19.54 -18.53
N ARG A 263 -6.06 -20.61 -18.58
CA ARG A 263 -5.55 -21.97 -18.40
C ARG A 263 -5.59 -22.85 -19.64
N GLN A 264 -4.72 -23.85 -19.67
CA GLN A 264 -4.82 -25.04 -20.52
C GLN A 264 -5.19 -26.26 -19.68
N ARG A 265 -5.51 -27.40 -20.30
CA ARG A 265 -5.97 -28.64 -19.63
C ARG A 265 -4.86 -29.42 -18.90
N VAL A 266 -4.06 -28.74 -18.08
CA VAL A 266 -2.93 -29.32 -17.34
C VAL A 266 -3.03 -28.91 -15.87
N ASN A 267 -2.83 -29.86 -14.95
CA ASN A 267 -2.75 -29.63 -13.50
C ASN A 267 -3.89 -28.78 -12.88
N LEU A 268 -5.12 -28.90 -13.40
CA LEU A 268 -6.26 -28.07 -13.00
C LEU A 268 -6.88 -28.46 -11.65
N GLY A 269 -6.52 -29.61 -11.08
CA GLY A 269 -7.09 -30.11 -9.83
C GLY A 269 -8.63 -30.17 -9.90
N ALA A 270 -9.31 -29.58 -8.92
CA ALA A 270 -10.78 -29.54 -8.89
C ALA A 270 -11.42 -28.80 -10.08
N TYR A 271 -10.66 -28.04 -10.88
CA TYR A 271 -11.17 -27.27 -12.01
C TYR A 271 -11.25 -28.07 -13.33
N PHE A 272 -10.69 -29.29 -13.43
CA PHE A 272 -10.76 -30.11 -14.66
C PHE A 272 -12.20 -30.24 -15.18
N ARG A 273 -13.16 -30.59 -14.31
CA ARG A 273 -14.57 -30.73 -14.69
C ARG A 273 -15.16 -29.44 -15.29
N ALA A 274 -14.92 -28.30 -14.65
CA ALA A 274 -15.44 -27.02 -15.12
C ALA A 274 -14.79 -26.56 -16.44
N PHE A 275 -13.53 -26.97 -16.68
CA PHE A 275 -12.85 -26.75 -17.95
C PHE A 275 -13.44 -27.61 -19.07
N ASP A 276 -13.69 -28.88 -18.80
CA ASP A 276 -14.22 -29.84 -19.79
C ASP A 276 -15.67 -29.49 -20.16
N GLU A 277 -16.51 -29.18 -19.17
CA GLU A 277 -17.90 -28.73 -19.39
C GLU A 277 -17.96 -27.43 -20.21
N ALA A 278 -17.07 -26.46 -19.94
CA ALA A 278 -16.99 -25.20 -20.69
C ALA A 278 -16.49 -25.41 -22.13
N SER A 279 -15.42 -26.19 -22.31
CA SER A 279 -14.86 -26.54 -23.62
C SER A 279 -15.89 -27.24 -24.51
N GLN A 280 -16.54 -28.28 -23.99
CA GLN A 280 -17.55 -29.05 -24.73
C GLN A 280 -18.73 -28.17 -25.13
N LYS A 281 -19.22 -27.30 -24.21
CA LYS A 281 -20.32 -26.38 -24.50
C LYS A 281 -19.97 -25.34 -25.58
N LEU A 282 -18.69 -24.97 -25.70
CA LEU A 282 -18.17 -24.08 -26.73
C LEU A 282 -17.82 -24.80 -28.04
N GLY A 283 -17.88 -26.13 -28.08
CA GLY A 283 -17.55 -26.94 -29.26
C GLY A 283 -16.05 -27.25 -29.41
N PHE A 284 -15.24 -27.05 -28.36
CA PHE A 284 -13.81 -27.34 -28.37
C PHE A 284 -13.49 -28.75 -27.89
N ASP A 285 -12.49 -29.35 -28.53
CA ASP A 285 -11.74 -30.49 -27.97
C ASP A 285 -10.96 -30.00 -26.74
N SER A 286 -11.28 -30.57 -25.58
CA SER A 286 -10.74 -30.13 -24.29
C SER A 286 -9.23 -30.37 -24.17
N ASP A 287 -8.67 -31.36 -24.88
CA ASP A 287 -7.21 -31.64 -24.85
C ASP A 287 -6.41 -30.77 -25.83
N LYS A 288 -7.07 -29.97 -26.67
CA LYS A 288 -6.43 -29.12 -27.71
C LYS A 288 -6.68 -27.62 -27.55
N CYS A 289 -7.64 -27.22 -26.72
CA CYS A 289 -7.95 -25.82 -26.45
C CYS A 289 -7.40 -25.32 -25.10
N ASN A 290 -7.50 -24.02 -24.92
CA ASN A 290 -7.17 -23.30 -23.70
C ASN A 290 -8.15 -22.13 -23.52
N GLU A 291 -8.19 -21.52 -22.33
CA GLU A 291 -9.19 -20.48 -22.00
C GLU A 291 -9.03 -19.20 -22.85
N LEU A 292 -7.91 -19.00 -23.56
CA LEU A 292 -7.78 -17.93 -24.56
C LEU A 292 -8.67 -18.17 -25.79
N ASP A 293 -8.82 -19.42 -26.22
CA ASP A 293 -9.68 -19.78 -27.35
C ASP A 293 -11.15 -19.46 -27.03
N TRP A 294 -11.56 -19.69 -25.78
CA TRP A 294 -12.90 -19.34 -25.29
C TRP A 294 -13.12 -17.82 -25.30
N VAL A 295 -12.12 -17.02 -24.90
CA VAL A 295 -12.18 -15.54 -24.96
C VAL A 295 -12.34 -15.08 -26.40
N VAL A 296 -11.54 -15.61 -27.32
CA VAL A 296 -11.57 -15.24 -28.75
C VAL A 296 -12.90 -15.62 -29.41
N GLN A 297 -13.48 -16.76 -29.07
CA GLN A 297 -14.79 -17.18 -29.61
C GLN A 297 -15.97 -16.38 -29.05
N GLN A 298 -15.98 -16.12 -27.74
CA GLN A 298 -17.14 -15.52 -27.05
C GLN A 298 -17.15 -13.98 -27.07
N SER A 299 -16.25 -13.34 -27.82
CA SER A 299 -16.13 -11.89 -27.91
C SER A 299 -16.14 -11.37 -29.35
N ASP A 300 -16.79 -10.23 -29.57
CA ASP A 300 -16.62 -9.46 -30.80
C ASP A 300 -15.35 -8.60 -30.75
N LYS A 301 -15.06 -7.99 -29.59
CA LYS A 301 -13.78 -7.37 -29.23
C LYS A 301 -13.19 -8.02 -27.96
N ALA A 302 -11.91 -8.40 -27.98
CA ALA A 302 -11.17 -8.86 -26.80
C ALA A 302 -10.07 -7.86 -26.40
N ILE A 303 -9.99 -7.49 -25.11
CA ILE A 303 -8.90 -6.68 -24.54
C ILE A 303 -8.20 -7.52 -23.48
N LEU A 304 -6.92 -7.83 -23.70
CA LEU A 304 -6.16 -8.76 -22.86
C LEU A 304 -4.96 -8.07 -22.21
N PHE A 305 -4.90 -8.12 -20.89
CA PHE A 305 -3.81 -7.55 -20.10
C PHE A 305 -2.78 -8.64 -19.78
N TYR A 306 -1.72 -8.69 -20.59
CA TYR A 306 -0.75 -9.79 -20.63
C TYR A 306 0.55 -9.44 -19.92
N ASP A 307 1.20 -10.47 -19.37
CA ASP A 307 2.47 -10.39 -18.63
C ASP A 307 3.17 -11.75 -18.70
N GLU A 308 4.10 -11.90 -19.63
CA GLU A 308 4.78 -13.17 -19.90
C GLU A 308 5.56 -13.69 -18.67
N ASP A 309 6.23 -12.75 -17.98
CA ASP A 309 7.07 -13.00 -16.80
C ASP A 309 6.29 -13.49 -15.57
N GLN A 310 4.96 -13.44 -15.57
CA GLN A 310 4.09 -13.93 -14.49
C GLN A 310 3.42 -15.28 -14.79
N SER A 311 3.74 -15.92 -15.92
CA SER A 311 3.43 -17.35 -16.13
C SER A 311 4.33 -18.21 -15.23
N ILE A 312 3.72 -18.98 -14.31
CA ILE A 312 4.41 -19.69 -13.22
C ILE A 312 3.93 -21.14 -13.02
N LYS A 313 3.00 -21.63 -13.84
CA LYS A 313 2.47 -23.00 -13.76
C LYS A 313 2.29 -23.61 -15.15
N PRO A 314 2.39 -24.95 -15.28
CA PRO A 314 2.04 -25.64 -16.52
C PRO A 314 0.54 -25.57 -16.84
N SER A 315 -0.31 -25.23 -15.87
CA SER A 315 -1.73 -24.95 -16.09
C SER A 315 -1.97 -23.67 -16.88
N ASP A 316 -0.99 -22.75 -16.92
CA ASP A 316 -1.14 -21.43 -17.52
C ASP A 316 -1.13 -21.55 -19.05
N ALA A 317 -1.86 -20.68 -19.73
CA ALA A 317 -1.99 -20.70 -21.17
C ALA A 317 -0.61 -20.47 -21.82
N PRO A 318 -0.24 -21.27 -22.83
CA PRO A 318 1.11 -21.28 -23.36
C PRO A 318 1.46 -19.96 -24.05
N LYS A 319 2.72 -19.51 -23.94
CA LYS A 319 3.23 -18.29 -24.58
C LYS A 319 2.93 -18.30 -26.09
N GLU A 320 3.03 -19.47 -26.71
CA GLU A 320 2.77 -19.74 -28.12
C GLU A 320 1.31 -19.48 -28.53
N ALA A 321 0.35 -19.50 -27.60
CA ALA A 321 -1.02 -19.07 -27.87
C ALA A 321 -1.11 -17.53 -27.94
N PHE A 322 -0.44 -16.82 -27.03
CA PHE A 322 -0.36 -15.36 -27.07
C PHE A 322 0.47 -14.86 -28.25
N ASP A 323 1.58 -15.51 -28.60
CA ASP A 323 2.38 -15.16 -29.78
C ASP A 323 1.58 -15.29 -31.08
N ARG A 324 0.80 -16.38 -31.22
CA ARG A 324 -0.12 -16.54 -32.37
C ARG A 324 -1.19 -15.46 -32.40
N LEU A 325 -1.75 -15.10 -31.25
CA LEU A 325 -2.73 -14.01 -31.15
C LEU A 325 -2.11 -12.65 -31.51
N LYS A 326 -0.92 -12.32 -30.98
CA LYS A 326 -0.20 -11.07 -31.24
C LYS A 326 0.20 -10.89 -32.71
N ASN A 327 0.51 -11.99 -33.39
CA ASN A 327 0.84 -11.99 -34.83
C ASN A 327 -0.39 -12.07 -35.75
N HIS A 328 -1.61 -12.16 -35.22
CA HIS A 328 -2.84 -12.23 -36.03
C HIS A 328 -3.17 -10.86 -36.64
N PRO A 329 -3.55 -10.75 -37.94
CA PRO A 329 -3.79 -9.45 -38.60
C PRO A 329 -4.88 -8.57 -37.98
N GLN A 330 -5.79 -9.17 -37.20
CA GLN A 330 -6.84 -8.44 -36.46
C GLN A 330 -6.45 -8.10 -35.01
N THR A 331 -5.17 -8.18 -34.66
CA THR A 331 -4.68 -7.87 -33.32
C THR A 331 -3.89 -6.56 -33.31
N GLN A 332 -4.25 -5.65 -32.39
CA GLN A 332 -3.40 -4.53 -32.02
C GLN A 332 -2.65 -4.86 -30.73
N THR A 333 -1.35 -4.64 -30.70
CA THR A 333 -0.54 -4.79 -29.48
C THR A 333 -0.04 -3.42 -29.01
N LYS A 334 0.00 -3.19 -27.69
CA LYS A 334 0.59 -2.00 -27.06
C LYS A 334 1.32 -2.40 -25.78
N LEU A 335 2.57 -1.98 -25.68
CA LEU A 335 3.41 -2.17 -24.50
C LEU A 335 3.20 -1.01 -23.50
N LEU A 336 3.15 -1.33 -22.22
CA LEU A 336 3.28 -0.44 -21.08
C LEU A 336 4.67 -0.66 -20.47
N ASP A 337 5.57 0.29 -20.70
CA ASP A 337 6.96 0.25 -20.21
C ASP A 337 7.09 0.75 -18.77
N SER A 338 6.14 1.60 -18.34
CA SER A 338 6.27 2.36 -17.11
C SER A 338 5.84 1.55 -15.87
N GLN A 339 6.81 1.10 -15.08
CA GLN A 339 6.57 0.42 -13.80
C GLN A 339 6.37 1.45 -12.66
N PHE A 340 5.18 1.48 -12.05
CA PHE A 340 4.82 2.47 -11.01
C PHE A 340 4.79 1.90 -9.59
N ARG A 341 4.50 0.61 -9.44
CA ARG A 341 4.27 -0.04 -8.12
C ARG A 341 5.49 0.01 -7.20
N VAL A 342 6.68 -0.25 -7.74
CA VAL A 342 7.89 -0.50 -6.96
C VAL A 342 8.78 0.74 -6.99
N ARG A 343 9.01 1.39 -5.84
CA ARG A 343 9.78 2.65 -5.77
C ARG A 343 11.25 2.51 -6.20
N GLY A 344 11.79 1.28 -6.27
CA GLY A 344 13.09 0.99 -6.88
C GLY A 344 13.15 1.24 -8.40
N GLY A 345 11.98 1.42 -9.04
CA GLY A 345 11.83 1.81 -10.43
C GLY A 345 12.38 0.80 -11.45
N PRO A 346 12.51 1.19 -12.73
CA PRO A 346 13.01 0.32 -13.80
C PRO A 346 14.43 -0.23 -13.55
N ARG A 347 15.26 0.50 -12.78
CA ARG A 347 16.60 0.05 -12.39
C ARG A 347 16.53 -1.21 -11.52
N TYR A 348 15.63 -1.25 -10.53
CA TYR A 348 15.43 -2.42 -9.68
C TYR A 348 14.85 -3.60 -10.45
N VAL A 349 13.82 -3.40 -11.29
CA VAL A 349 13.22 -4.48 -12.11
C VAL A 349 14.25 -5.15 -13.02
N ARG A 350 15.06 -4.35 -13.71
CA ARG A 350 16.14 -4.87 -14.56
C ARG A 350 17.20 -5.60 -13.74
N PHE A 351 17.60 -5.04 -12.60
CA PHE A 351 18.56 -5.67 -11.70
C PHE A 351 18.09 -7.04 -11.20
N ILE A 352 16.85 -7.16 -10.71
CA ILE A 352 16.28 -8.44 -10.24
C ILE A 352 16.24 -9.46 -11.38
N THR A 353 15.86 -9.04 -12.59
CA THR A 353 15.88 -9.92 -13.77
C THR A 353 17.30 -10.38 -14.11
N GLN A 354 18.31 -9.51 -14.02
CA GLN A 354 19.70 -9.88 -14.27
C GLN A 354 20.29 -10.78 -13.17
N LEU A 355 19.98 -10.50 -11.90
CA LEU A 355 20.38 -11.30 -10.73
C LEU A 355 19.87 -12.74 -10.85
N LEU A 356 18.57 -12.91 -11.09
CA LEU A 356 17.93 -14.23 -11.18
C LEU A 356 18.33 -15.04 -12.42
N HIS A 357 19.00 -14.43 -13.40
CA HIS A 357 19.54 -15.11 -14.57
C HIS A 357 21.07 -15.22 -14.58
N GLY A 358 21.78 -14.84 -13.50
CA GLY A 358 23.25 -14.90 -13.45
C GLY A 358 23.95 -13.88 -14.37
N ARG A 359 23.25 -12.83 -14.81
CA ARG A 359 23.70 -11.87 -15.86
C ARG A 359 24.28 -10.56 -15.33
N LEU A 360 24.50 -10.43 -14.02
CA LEU A 360 25.15 -9.25 -13.45
C LEU A 360 26.68 -9.31 -13.66
N PRO A 361 27.35 -8.19 -14.00
CA PRO A 361 28.80 -8.16 -14.14
C PRO A 361 29.53 -8.44 -12.82
N LYS A 362 30.55 -9.31 -12.84
CA LYS A 362 31.42 -9.52 -11.67
C LYS A 362 32.12 -8.23 -11.26
N GLY A 363 32.28 -8.01 -9.96
CA GLY A 363 32.95 -6.83 -9.40
C GLY A 363 32.14 -5.52 -9.49
N GLN A 364 30.87 -5.57 -9.91
CA GLN A 364 29.96 -4.44 -9.76
C GLN A 364 29.66 -4.19 -8.27
N GLU A 365 29.58 -2.93 -7.84
CA GLU A 365 29.10 -2.62 -6.49
C GLU A 365 27.66 -3.14 -6.23
N PRO A 366 27.34 -3.46 -4.97
CA PRO A 366 25.97 -3.71 -4.53
C PRO A 366 25.00 -2.59 -4.91
N ILE A 367 23.76 -2.95 -5.23
CA ILE A 367 22.78 -1.98 -5.74
C ILE A 367 22.38 -0.95 -4.67
N LYS A 368 22.66 0.32 -4.96
CA LYS A 368 22.22 1.48 -4.17
C LYS A 368 20.96 2.09 -4.80
N LEU A 369 19.83 2.01 -4.11
CA LEU A 369 18.53 2.59 -4.50
C LEU A 369 18.18 3.72 -3.54
N LYS A 370 17.66 4.84 -4.07
CA LYS A 370 17.34 6.03 -3.27
C LYS A 370 16.06 5.85 -2.45
N ASP A 371 14.98 5.46 -3.13
CA ASP A 371 13.62 5.48 -2.58
C ASP A 371 13.08 4.06 -2.29
N TYR A 372 13.99 3.07 -2.17
CA TYR A 372 13.65 1.66 -2.01
C TYR A 372 14.65 0.91 -1.14
N ASP A 373 14.17 0.28 -0.06
CA ASP A 373 15.01 -0.46 0.88
C ASP A 373 15.14 -1.93 0.43
N PHE A 374 16.29 -2.30 -0.13
CA PHE A 374 16.55 -3.65 -0.63
C PHE A 374 17.85 -4.21 -0.04
N LYS A 375 17.71 -5.21 0.84
CA LYS A 375 18.80 -5.77 1.66
C LYS A 375 18.62 -7.27 1.87
N GLN A 376 19.64 -7.93 2.38
CA GLN A 376 19.58 -9.32 2.86
C GLN A 376 20.02 -9.45 4.31
N PHE A 377 19.61 -10.53 4.98
CA PHE A 377 19.82 -10.79 6.40
C PHE A 377 20.54 -12.13 6.62
N HIS A 378 21.49 -12.17 7.55
CA HIS A 378 22.16 -13.41 7.95
C HIS A 378 21.25 -14.28 8.83
N SER A 379 20.35 -13.65 9.60
CA SER A 379 19.42 -14.33 10.51
C SER A 379 17.98 -14.21 10.01
N LEU A 380 17.29 -15.35 9.93
CA LEU A 380 15.86 -15.38 9.62
C LEU A 380 15.02 -14.74 10.74
N GLN A 381 15.45 -14.85 12.01
CA GLN A 381 14.80 -14.18 13.13
C GLN A 381 14.87 -12.65 12.98
N ALA A 382 16.05 -12.12 12.64
CA ALA A 382 16.23 -10.69 12.40
C ALA A 382 15.34 -10.18 11.24
N LEU A 383 15.24 -10.94 10.14
CA LEU A 383 14.32 -10.64 9.04
C LEU A 383 12.85 -10.62 9.50
N ILE A 384 12.42 -11.61 10.29
CA ILE A 384 11.05 -11.70 10.81
C ILE A 384 10.72 -10.47 11.68
N ASP A 385 11.61 -10.11 12.61
CA ASP A 385 11.38 -8.99 13.52
C ASP A 385 11.46 -7.63 12.82
N HIS A 386 12.34 -7.48 11.83
CA HIS A 386 12.37 -6.32 10.93
C HIS A 386 11.05 -6.18 10.13
N ILE A 387 10.47 -7.29 9.66
CA ILE A 387 9.15 -7.28 8.99
C ILE A 387 8.02 -6.94 9.96
N LYS A 388 8.06 -7.40 11.22
CA LYS A 388 7.11 -6.96 12.26
C LYS A 388 7.21 -5.46 12.50
N GLN A 389 8.43 -4.92 12.63
CA GLN A 389 8.66 -3.48 12.79
C GLN A 389 8.12 -2.68 11.60
N LYS A 390 8.40 -3.11 10.36
CA LYS A 390 7.86 -2.47 9.15
C LYS A 390 6.34 -2.58 9.06
N ASN A 391 5.73 -3.67 9.54
CA ASN A 391 4.28 -3.80 9.61
C ASN A 391 3.67 -2.86 10.66
N GLN A 392 4.34 -2.60 11.79
CA GLN A 392 3.88 -1.62 12.76
C GLN A 392 3.89 -0.20 12.16
N GLN A 393 5.00 0.16 11.51
CA GLN A 393 5.24 1.49 10.92
C GLN A 393 4.32 1.81 9.73
N GLU A 394 4.11 0.87 8.81
CA GLU A 394 3.54 1.17 7.47
C GLU A 394 2.37 0.26 7.06
N LYS A 395 2.07 -0.76 7.89
CA LYS A 395 1.16 -1.89 7.58
C LYS A 395 1.57 -2.66 6.32
N LEU A 396 0.87 -3.78 6.07
CA LEU A 396 1.08 -4.64 4.89
C LEU A 396 2.56 -5.01 4.63
N ALA A 397 3.34 -5.25 5.69
CA ALA A 397 4.61 -5.95 5.57
C ALA A 397 4.39 -7.44 5.88
N ARG A 398 4.86 -8.35 5.02
CA ARG A 398 4.58 -9.79 5.14
C ARG A 398 5.82 -10.63 4.87
N MET A 399 5.91 -11.76 5.58
CA MET A 399 6.84 -12.84 5.26
C MET A 399 6.25 -13.70 4.13
N VAL A 400 7.06 -14.03 3.14
CA VAL A 400 6.68 -14.86 1.99
C VAL A 400 7.84 -15.79 1.61
N ALA A 401 7.53 -16.86 0.90
CA ALA A 401 8.55 -17.78 0.41
C ALA A 401 8.17 -18.40 -0.94
N GLY A 402 9.17 -18.91 -1.65
CA GLY A 402 8.93 -19.98 -2.62
C GLY A 402 8.42 -21.23 -1.90
N TYR A 403 7.66 -22.07 -2.60
CA TYR A 403 6.83 -23.08 -1.96
C TYR A 403 7.64 -24.37 -1.71
N ALA A 404 8.59 -24.25 -0.78
CA ALA A 404 9.74 -25.12 -0.59
C ALA A 404 9.61 -26.15 0.56
N TRP A 405 8.47 -26.16 1.25
CA TRP A 405 8.19 -27.05 2.37
C TRP A 405 6.82 -27.72 2.23
N PRO A 406 6.61 -28.90 2.83
CA PRO A 406 5.28 -29.49 2.98
C PRO A 406 4.29 -28.56 3.69
N TRP A 407 2.99 -28.81 3.52
CA TRP A 407 1.93 -28.09 4.22
C TRP A 407 1.21 -29.03 5.19
N VAL A 408 1.78 -29.17 6.38
CA VAL A 408 1.32 -30.01 7.48
C VAL A 408 0.15 -29.34 8.21
N SER A 409 0.27 -28.03 8.49
CA SER A 409 -0.73 -27.23 9.22
C SER A 409 -2.12 -27.25 8.59
N LYS A 410 -2.18 -27.40 7.25
CA LYS A 410 -3.41 -27.51 6.46
C LYS A 410 -4.30 -28.70 6.85
N LYS A 411 -3.72 -29.76 7.42
CA LYS A 411 -4.48 -30.90 7.99
C LYS A 411 -4.49 -30.89 9.52
N ASN A 412 -3.42 -30.38 10.12
CA ASN A 412 -3.19 -30.39 11.57
C ASN A 412 -3.00 -28.93 12.05
N PRO A 413 -4.07 -28.16 12.29
CA PRO A 413 -3.95 -26.78 12.75
C PRO A 413 -3.08 -26.65 14.00
N GLY A 414 -2.13 -25.71 13.98
CA GLY A 414 -1.13 -25.52 15.05
C GLY A 414 0.18 -26.30 14.87
N ALA A 415 0.27 -27.22 13.91
CA ALA A 415 1.56 -27.80 13.51
C ALA A 415 2.39 -26.78 12.70
N ALA A 416 3.72 -26.80 12.87
CA ALA A 416 4.64 -26.06 12.03
C ALA A 416 4.79 -26.70 10.63
N ASP A 417 5.15 -25.88 9.64
CA ASP A 417 5.35 -26.31 8.25
C ASP A 417 6.80 -26.14 7.80
N ILE A 418 7.41 -25.02 8.17
CA ILE A 418 8.71 -24.56 7.72
C ILE A 418 9.65 -24.64 8.93
N HIS A 419 10.68 -25.47 8.83
CA HIS A 419 11.74 -25.59 9.82
C HIS A 419 13.06 -25.12 9.21
N ILE A 420 13.67 -24.11 9.81
CA ILE A 420 14.95 -23.52 9.40
C ILE A 420 15.74 -23.22 10.67
N ASN A 421 16.82 -23.96 10.90
CA ASN A 421 17.53 -24.02 12.18
C ASN A 421 16.51 -24.30 13.32
N ASP A 422 16.59 -23.58 14.44
CA ASP A 422 15.68 -23.71 15.57
C ASP A 422 14.31 -23.01 15.37
N LEU A 423 14.10 -22.34 14.22
CA LEU A 423 12.86 -21.62 13.93
C LEU A 423 11.82 -22.51 13.26
N ALA A 424 10.59 -22.43 13.78
CA ALA A 424 9.41 -23.11 13.25
C ALA A 424 8.37 -22.06 12.81
N LEU A 425 8.00 -22.07 11.53
CA LEU A 425 7.01 -21.16 10.95
C LEU A 425 5.85 -21.94 10.32
N THR A 426 4.71 -21.27 10.16
CA THR A 426 3.52 -21.83 9.51
C THR A 426 3.23 -21.13 8.19
N TRP A 427 2.74 -21.88 7.21
CA TRP A 427 2.14 -21.32 6.00
C TRP A 427 0.81 -20.63 6.32
N ASN A 428 0.35 -19.81 5.38
CA ASN A 428 -0.91 -19.06 5.46
C ASN A 428 -2.14 -19.90 5.90
N SER A 429 -2.89 -19.47 6.92
CA SER A 429 -4.08 -20.22 7.41
C SER A 429 -5.28 -20.16 6.47
N THR A 430 -5.41 -19.09 5.67
CA THR A 430 -6.44 -18.91 4.64
C THR A 430 -5.83 -18.80 3.26
N SER A 431 -6.51 -19.31 2.22
CA SER A 431 -6.15 -19.11 0.82
C SER A 431 -6.78 -17.86 0.18
N ASN A 432 -7.81 -17.30 0.82
CA ASN A 432 -8.52 -16.11 0.35
C ASN A 432 -8.20 -14.93 1.26
N ASP A 433 -7.87 -13.78 0.66
CA ASP A 433 -7.68 -12.50 1.35
C ASP A 433 -6.60 -12.53 2.47
N TRP A 434 -5.65 -13.48 2.37
CA TRP A 434 -4.67 -13.75 3.42
C TRP A 434 -3.89 -12.51 3.84
N ILE A 435 -3.43 -11.70 2.89
CA ILE A 435 -2.62 -10.49 3.17
C ILE A 435 -3.32 -9.55 4.16
N ASN A 436 -4.65 -9.44 4.05
CA ASN A 436 -5.47 -8.57 4.90
C ASN A 436 -5.97 -9.28 6.17
N SER A 437 -5.70 -10.57 6.35
CA SER A 437 -6.09 -11.32 7.55
C SER A 437 -5.24 -10.91 8.78
N PRO A 438 -5.81 -10.90 10.01
CA PRO A 438 -5.09 -10.47 11.20
C PRO A 438 -3.83 -11.27 11.51
N ASN A 439 -3.83 -12.58 11.24
CA ASN A 439 -2.72 -13.48 11.57
C ASN A 439 -1.57 -13.46 10.55
N ALA A 440 -1.73 -12.78 9.40
CA ALA A 440 -0.77 -12.83 8.30
C ALA A 440 0.63 -12.27 8.61
N ILE A 441 0.80 -11.56 9.72
CA ILE A 441 2.12 -11.10 10.19
C ILE A 441 2.90 -12.20 10.94
N HIS A 442 2.22 -13.27 11.38
CA HIS A 442 2.80 -14.42 12.08
C HIS A 442 2.92 -15.66 11.17
N GLU A 443 2.48 -15.56 9.92
CA GLU A 443 2.46 -16.64 8.92
C GLU A 443 3.35 -16.30 7.72
N VAL A 444 3.76 -17.32 6.98
CA VAL A 444 4.48 -17.18 5.70
C VAL A 444 3.50 -17.36 4.55
N GLY A 445 3.47 -16.40 3.63
CA GLY A 445 2.68 -16.47 2.40
C GLY A 445 3.40 -17.21 1.28
N CYS A 446 2.66 -17.97 0.48
CA CYS A 446 3.16 -18.49 -0.80
C CYS A 446 2.78 -17.57 -1.97
N ILE A 447 3.27 -17.87 -3.17
CA ILE A 447 2.94 -17.10 -4.39
C ILE A 447 1.43 -17.04 -4.67
N HIS A 448 0.66 -18.09 -4.35
CA HIS A 448 -0.78 -18.13 -4.61
C HIS A 448 -1.60 -17.18 -3.72
N THR A 449 -1.08 -16.83 -2.54
CA THR A 449 -1.69 -15.87 -1.61
C THR A 449 -1.22 -14.44 -1.82
N THR A 450 -0.14 -14.22 -2.58
CA THR A 450 0.44 -12.89 -2.82
C THR A 450 0.20 -12.36 -4.24
N GLN A 451 -0.20 -13.23 -5.18
CA GLN A 451 -0.59 -12.84 -6.53
C GLN A 451 -1.79 -11.88 -6.56
N GLY A 452 -1.73 -10.90 -7.46
CA GLY A 452 -2.70 -9.80 -7.58
C GLY A 452 -2.50 -8.63 -6.60
N TYR A 453 -1.93 -8.88 -5.41
CA TYR A 453 -1.84 -7.90 -4.32
C TYR A 453 -0.50 -7.12 -4.27
N ASP A 454 -0.55 -6.00 -3.54
CA ASP A 454 0.56 -5.06 -3.32
C ASP A 454 0.85 -4.92 -1.82
N LEU A 455 2.12 -5.11 -1.44
CA LEU A 455 2.64 -5.04 -0.07
C LEU A 455 3.51 -3.78 0.09
N ASN A 456 3.58 -3.18 1.29
CA ASN A 456 4.52 -2.07 1.51
C ASN A 456 5.95 -2.59 1.61
N TYR A 457 6.15 -3.69 2.35
CA TYR A 457 7.43 -4.39 2.48
C TYR A 457 7.25 -5.90 2.36
N THR A 458 8.24 -6.60 1.82
CA THR A 458 8.19 -8.06 1.66
C THR A 458 9.46 -8.68 2.22
N GLY A 459 9.33 -9.63 3.15
CA GLY A 459 10.44 -10.47 3.61
C GLY A 459 10.39 -11.80 2.88
N ILE A 460 11.41 -12.14 2.11
CA ILE A 460 11.41 -13.29 1.20
C ILE A 460 12.42 -14.33 1.70
N ILE A 461 11.91 -15.53 1.98
CA ILE A 461 12.72 -16.71 2.22
C ILE A 461 12.96 -17.40 0.88
N PHE A 462 14.22 -17.46 0.45
CA PHE A 462 14.69 -18.34 -0.62
C PHE A 462 14.95 -19.72 0.01
N GLY A 463 14.07 -20.67 -0.32
CA GLY A 463 14.05 -22.00 0.28
C GLY A 463 15.05 -23.00 -0.35
N PRO A 464 15.05 -24.25 0.14
CA PRO A 464 15.91 -25.33 -0.38
C PRO A 464 15.57 -25.80 -1.80
N GLU A 465 14.55 -25.23 -2.46
CA GLU A 465 14.24 -25.53 -3.87
C GLU A 465 15.08 -24.71 -4.87
N ILE A 466 15.83 -23.70 -4.39
CA ILE A 466 16.67 -22.82 -5.21
C ILE A 466 18.07 -22.69 -4.59
N GLY A 467 19.12 -22.77 -5.43
CA GLY A 467 20.51 -22.69 -5.01
C GLY A 467 21.42 -22.19 -6.14
N TYR A 468 22.75 -22.20 -5.94
CA TYR A 468 23.71 -21.73 -6.95
C TYR A 468 24.83 -22.73 -7.25
N ASP A 469 25.04 -23.03 -8.53
CA ASP A 469 26.16 -23.85 -9.00
C ASP A 469 27.37 -22.94 -9.25
N THR A 470 28.36 -23.01 -8.36
CA THR A 470 29.57 -22.17 -8.42
C THR A 470 30.48 -22.50 -9.61
N GLN A 471 30.39 -23.70 -10.18
CA GLN A 471 31.20 -24.13 -11.32
C GLN A 471 30.60 -23.63 -12.63
N LYS A 472 29.29 -23.77 -12.81
CA LYS A 472 28.55 -23.27 -13.98
C LYS A 472 28.20 -21.79 -13.90
N GLN A 473 28.28 -21.21 -12.70
CA GLN A 473 27.94 -19.83 -12.39
C GLN A 473 26.45 -19.48 -12.59
N GLU A 474 25.56 -20.45 -12.38
CA GLU A 474 24.12 -20.29 -12.59
C GLU A 474 23.29 -20.65 -11.36
N ILE A 475 22.09 -20.07 -11.28
CA ILE A 475 21.07 -20.50 -10.33
C ILE A 475 20.51 -21.86 -10.76
N ILE A 476 20.45 -22.80 -9.82
CA ILE A 476 19.92 -24.16 -10.00
C ILE A 476 18.67 -24.37 -9.15
N ILE A 477 17.88 -25.39 -9.53
CA ILE A 477 16.61 -25.73 -8.88
C ILE A 477 16.59 -27.18 -8.43
N HIS A 478 16.13 -27.40 -7.20
CA HIS A 478 15.98 -28.73 -6.59
C HIS A 478 14.52 -29.17 -6.59
N ARG A 479 14.10 -29.86 -7.67
CA ARG A 479 12.72 -30.32 -7.91
C ARG A 479 12.10 -31.12 -6.74
N GLN A 480 12.93 -31.83 -5.98
CA GLN A 480 12.50 -32.59 -4.81
C GLN A 480 12.03 -31.70 -3.64
N HIS A 481 12.59 -30.49 -3.52
CA HIS A 481 12.25 -29.53 -2.46
C HIS A 481 11.16 -28.53 -2.86
N TYR A 482 10.76 -28.46 -4.13
CA TYR A 482 9.58 -27.68 -4.53
C TYR A 482 8.30 -28.49 -4.30
N TYR A 483 7.34 -28.02 -3.50
CA TYR A 483 6.15 -28.80 -3.10
C TYR A 483 4.85 -28.43 -3.83
N ASP A 484 4.86 -27.51 -4.83
CA ASP A 484 3.65 -27.22 -5.62
C ASP A 484 3.44 -28.35 -6.63
N ARG A 485 2.61 -29.32 -6.24
CA ARG A 485 2.16 -30.41 -7.11
C ARG A 485 1.58 -29.87 -8.42
N ASN A 486 0.71 -28.86 -8.35
CA ASN A 486 0.11 -28.28 -9.56
C ASN A 486 1.12 -27.44 -10.37
N GLY A 487 2.16 -26.90 -9.71
CA GLY A 487 3.26 -26.16 -10.34
C GLY A 487 4.35 -27.03 -10.95
N LYS A 488 4.49 -28.31 -10.54
CA LYS A 488 5.63 -29.17 -10.93
C LYS A 488 5.25 -30.49 -11.59
N ASP A 489 4.11 -31.08 -11.25
CA ASP A 489 3.71 -32.38 -11.79
C ASP A 489 3.50 -32.23 -13.31
N ASN A 490 3.73 -33.29 -14.09
CA ASN A 490 3.73 -33.26 -15.56
C ASN A 490 4.74 -32.31 -16.26
N VAL A 491 5.43 -31.40 -15.55
CA VAL A 491 6.56 -30.61 -16.10
C VAL A 491 7.76 -31.52 -16.30
N LYS A 492 7.96 -32.00 -17.53
CA LYS A 492 9.06 -32.93 -17.88
C LYS A 492 10.40 -32.23 -18.10
N ASN A 493 10.40 -30.99 -18.62
CA ASN A 493 11.60 -30.22 -18.89
C ASN A 493 12.11 -29.53 -17.61
N PRO A 494 13.35 -29.79 -17.13
CA PRO A 494 13.92 -29.10 -15.98
C PRO A 494 14.00 -27.58 -16.15
N GLU A 495 14.35 -27.10 -17.34
CA GLU A 495 14.48 -25.65 -17.61
C GLU A 495 13.13 -24.93 -17.57
N GLN A 496 12.03 -25.61 -17.91
CA GLN A 496 10.68 -25.07 -17.75
C GLN A 496 10.30 -24.89 -16.28
N LEU A 497 10.65 -25.86 -15.42
CA LEU A 497 10.45 -25.73 -13.97
C LEU A 497 11.35 -24.63 -13.38
N LYS A 498 12.59 -24.51 -13.87
CA LYS A 498 13.51 -23.44 -13.50
C LYS A 498 12.96 -22.06 -13.86
N ALA A 499 12.46 -21.88 -15.09
CA ALA A 499 11.79 -20.65 -15.49
C ALA A 499 10.62 -20.30 -14.56
N TYR A 500 9.71 -21.25 -14.26
CA TYR A 500 8.59 -21.00 -13.34
C TYR A 500 9.03 -20.58 -11.94
N ILE A 501 10.05 -21.22 -11.35
CA ILE A 501 10.52 -20.85 -10.00
C ILE A 501 11.26 -19.51 -10.00
N LEU A 502 12.06 -19.20 -11.03
CA LEU A 502 12.65 -17.87 -11.19
C LEU A 502 11.58 -16.79 -11.38
N HIS A 503 10.51 -17.07 -12.13
CA HIS A 503 9.35 -16.17 -12.27
C HIS A 503 8.61 -15.98 -10.94
N ILE A 504 8.48 -17.02 -10.10
CA ILE A 504 7.95 -16.92 -8.74
C ILE A 504 8.79 -15.95 -7.91
N TYR A 505 10.11 -16.17 -7.81
CA TYR A 505 10.99 -15.30 -7.01
C TYR A 505 11.06 -13.87 -7.55
N LYS A 506 11.14 -13.68 -8.88
CA LYS A 506 11.01 -12.37 -9.56
C LYS A 506 9.71 -11.69 -9.16
N THR A 507 8.59 -12.42 -9.19
CA THR A 507 7.29 -11.90 -8.80
C THR A 507 7.26 -11.48 -7.32
N LEU A 508 7.75 -12.31 -6.41
CA LEU A 508 7.81 -12.00 -4.97
C LEU A 508 8.68 -10.76 -4.68
N MET A 509 9.85 -10.66 -5.30
CA MET A 509 10.77 -9.52 -5.13
C MET A 509 10.15 -8.18 -5.59
N LEU A 510 9.23 -8.23 -6.56
CA LEU A 510 8.51 -7.08 -7.09
C LEU A 510 7.15 -6.79 -6.38
N ARG A 511 6.81 -7.50 -5.30
CA ARG A 511 5.58 -7.22 -4.51
C ARG A 511 5.70 -6.04 -3.54
N GLY A 512 6.89 -5.79 -3.01
CA GLY A 512 7.14 -4.68 -2.08
C GLY A 512 7.16 -3.34 -2.80
N ILE A 513 6.29 -2.40 -2.40
CA ILE A 513 6.24 -1.02 -2.91
C ILE A 513 7.47 -0.22 -2.45
N ARG A 514 7.85 -0.36 -1.17
CA ARG A 514 8.86 0.48 -0.50
C ARG A 514 10.15 -0.27 -0.17
N GLY A 515 10.10 -1.59 -0.07
CA GLY A 515 11.28 -2.41 0.12
C GLY A 515 11.02 -3.91 0.06
N THR A 516 12.11 -4.65 -0.12
CA THR A 516 12.14 -6.12 -0.16
C THR A 516 13.38 -6.58 0.59
N TYR A 517 13.24 -7.58 1.45
CA TYR A 517 14.32 -8.10 2.28
C TYR A 517 14.47 -9.60 2.05
N LEU A 518 15.71 -10.09 1.99
CA LEU A 518 16.00 -11.48 1.64
C LEU A 518 16.61 -12.26 2.81
N TYR A 519 16.22 -13.53 2.94
CA TYR A 519 16.97 -14.55 3.67
C TYR A 519 17.13 -15.76 2.73
N ILE A 520 18.34 -16.31 2.64
CA ILE A 520 18.69 -17.32 1.64
C ILE A 520 19.26 -18.56 2.33
N CYS A 521 18.56 -19.69 2.18
CA CYS A 521 18.96 -20.95 2.80
C CYS A 521 20.28 -21.47 2.21
N ASP A 522 20.38 -21.60 0.88
CA ASP A 522 21.59 -22.07 0.19
C ASP A 522 22.77 -21.09 0.33
N GLU A 523 23.92 -21.59 0.78
CA GLU A 523 25.10 -20.75 1.07
C GLU A 523 25.73 -20.19 -0.21
N ALA A 524 25.86 -21.01 -1.26
CA ALA A 524 26.43 -20.57 -2.53
C ALA A 524 25.57 -19.47 -3.19
N LEU A 525 24.24 -19.59 -3.13
CA LEU A 525 23.33 -18.56 -3.60
C LEU A 525 23.38 -17.29 -2.74
N ARG A 526 23.54 -17.44 -1.42
CA ARG A 526 23.70 -16.32 -0.48
C ARG A 526 24.96 -15.52 -0.81
N ASP A 527 26.09 -16.19 -1.05
CA ASP A 527 27.37 -15.57 -1.43
C ASP A 527 27.34 -14.97 -2.84
N TYR A 528 26.61 -15.58 -3.78
CA TYR A 528 26.34 -14.99 -5.09
C TYR A 528 25.55 -13.69 -4.96
N VAL A 529 24.46 -13.69 -4.18
CA VAL A 529 23.60 -12.52 -3.98
C VAL A 529 24.34 -11.41 -3.20
N ALA A 530 25.23 -11.78 -2.26
CA ALA A 530 26.04 -10.84 -1.47
C ALA A 530 27.00 -9.96 -2.27
N GLN A 531 27.40 -10.38 -3.47
CA GLN A 531 28.18 -9.53 -4.38
C GLN A 531 27.36 -8.31 -4.88
N TYR A 532 26.03 -8.40 -4.83
CA TYR A 532 25.12 -7.45 -5.50
C TYR A 532 24.08 -6.82 -4.59
N VAL A 533 23.86 -7.35 -3.39
CA VAL A 533 22.81 -6.92 -2.44
C VAL A 533 23.43 -6.61 -1.08
N PRO A 534 23.23 -5.39 -0.55
CA PRO A 534 23.79 -5.03 0.74
C PRO A 534 23.18 -5.87 1.87
N TRP A 535 24.00 -6.25 2.84
CA TRP A 535 23.53 -6.82 4.09
C TRP A 535 22.87 -5.74 4.94
N ALA A 536 21.75 -6.07 5.60
CA ALA A 536 21.16 -5.24 6.64
C ALA A 536 22.06 -5.21 7.88
N ASP A 537 22.59 -6.38 8.24
CA ASP A 537 23.28 -6.60 9.51
C ASP A 537 24.73 -6.08 9.51
N GLN A 538 25.37 -5.90 8.34
CA GLN A 538 26.73 -5.35 8.24
C GLN A 538 26.81 -3.83 8.47
N ALA A 539 25.68 -3.15 8.65
CA ALA A 539 25.66 -1.79 9.19
C ALA A 539 25.69 -1.76 10.74
N ALA A 540 25.59 -2.92 11.40
CA ALA A 540 25.49 -3.06 12.86
C ALA A 540 26.54 -4.03 13.48
N ALA A 541 27.35 -4.71 12.67
CA ALA A 541 28.20 -5.83 13.13
C ALA A 541 29.69 -5.51 13.32
N THR A 542 30.13 -4.25 13.19
CA THR A 542 31.56 -3.86 13.38
C THR A 542 31.76 -2.59 14.19
N VAL A 543 30.92 -2.36 15.20
CA VAL A 543 31.23 -1.45 16.31
C VAL A 543 30.80 -2.15 17.61
N ASN A 544 31.76 -2.52 18.45
CA ASN A 544 31.49 -2.65 19.88
C ASN A 544 31.12 -1.23 20.35
N ASP A 545 29.85 -0.98 20.64
CA ASP A 545 29.34 0.38 20.89
C ASP A 545 30.09 1.06 22.07
N ASP A 546 30.62 0.27 23.01
CA ASP A 546 31.42 0.72 24.16
C ASP A 546 32.80 1.33 23.82
N GLU A 547 33.36 1.11 22.62
CA GLU A 547 34.74 1.56 22.28
C GLU A 547 34.81 2.86 21.46
N THR A 548 33.68 3.38 20.95
CA THR A 548 33.71 4.68 20.23
C THR A 548 33.63 5.85 21.21
N PRO A 549 34.39 6.95 21.02
CA PRO A 549 34.23 8.15 21.83
C PRO A 549 32.80 8.69 21.78
N LEU A 550 32.33 9.31 22.88
CA LEU A 550 31.07 10.04 22.88
C LEU A 550 31.27 11.35 22.09
N GLU A 551 30.60 11.44 20.94
CA GLU A 551 30.57 12.63 20.09
C GLU A 551 29.23 13.36 20.27
N PRO A 552 29.25 14.60 20.80
CA PRO A 552 28.06 15.42 21.06
C PRO A 552 27.11 15.55 19.86
N TYR A 553 25.87 15.08 20.06
CA TYR A 553 24.79 15.05 19.06
C TYR A 553 25.08 14.26 17.78
N ILE A 554 26.08 13.35 17.81
CA ILE A 554 26.37 12.39 16.74
C ILE A 554 26.01 10.96 17.20
N ASN A 555 26.53 10.52 18.34
CA ASN A 555 26.19 9.25 18.99
C ASN A 555 25.76 9.42 20.46
N SER A 556 25.65 10.66 20.95
CA SER A 556 25.36 10.97 22.36
C SER A 556 24.54 12.24 22.52
N VAL A 557 23.81 12.34 23.63
CA VAL A 557 23.03 13.52 24.04
C VAL A 557 23.41 13.95 25.46
N PRO A 558 23.23 15.23 25.84
CA PRO A 558 23.47 15.65 27.21
C PRO A 558 22.53 14.92 28.16
N LEU A 559 23.10 14.28 29.17
CA LEU A 559 22.42 13.72 30.32
C LEU A 559 22.40 14.80 31.41
N TYR A 560 21.22 15.34 31.70
CA TYR A 560 21.05 16.26 32.81
C TYR A 560 20.73 15.49 34.10
N ASP A 561 21.34 15.88 35.22
CA ASP A 561 20.93 15.45 36.56
C ASP A 561 19.60 16.13 36.95
N LEU A 562 18.55 15.68 36.29
CA LEU A 562 17.17 16.11 36.43
C LEU A 562 16.33 14.87 36.71
N LYS A 563 16.01 14.61 37.98
CA LYS A 563 15.15 13.48 38.34
C LYS A 563 13.70 13.88 38.23
N ALA A 564 13.06 13.50 37.14
CA ALA A 564 11.66 13.79 36.88
C ALA A 564 10.77 12.82 37.67
N ALA A 565 10.03 13.33 38.66
CA ALA A 565 9.14 12.48 39.43
C ALA A 565 7.90 12.08 38.61
N ALA A 566 7.78 10.77 38.38
CA ALA A 566 6.54 10.10 38.06
C ALA A 566 5.71 9.88 39.35
N GLY A 567 5.40 10.97 40.06
CA GLY A 567 4.48 11.01 41.20
C GLY A 567 3.82 12.39 41.35
N GLY A 568 3.38 12.73 42.56
CA GLY A 568 3.20 14.12 42.98
C GLY A 568 4.57 14.83 43.12
N PHE A 569 4.56 16.15 43.26
CA PHE A 569 5.77 16.99 43.17
C PHE A 569 6.95 16.50 44.04
N SER A 570 8.15 16.53 43.47
CA SER A 570 9.40 15.97 44.03
C SER A 570 10.09 16.85 45.07
N GLU A 571 10.94 16.23 45.89
CA GLU A 571 11.96 16.93 46.68
C GLU A 571 13.14 17.40 45.80
N LEU A 572 13.91 18.37 46.30
CA LEU A 572 14.81 19.24 45.52
C LEU A 572 16.14 18.59 45.11
N GLN A 573 16.64 18.94 43.90
CA GLN A 573 18.02 18.70 43.46
C GLN A 573 18.55 19.90 42.63
N GLN A 574 19.84 20.20 42.79
CA GLN A 574 20.56 21.25 42.05
C GLN A 574 21.14 20.69 40.75
N VAL A 575 20.92 21.38 39.62
CA VAL A 575 21.59 21.07 38.34
C VAL A 575 22.97 21.73 38.33
N GLY A 576 24.04 20.92 38.32
CA GLY A 576 25.42 21.39 38.17
C GLY A 576 25.76 21.81 36.74
N GLU A 577 26.86 22.57 36.57
CA GLU A 577 27.32 23.04 35.24
C GLU A 577 28.10 21.98 34.45
N ASP A 578 28.54 20.89 35.09
CA ASP A 578 29.11 19.72 34.40
C ASP A 578 27.98 18.86 33.81
N THR A 579 27.87 18.86 32.47
CA THR A 579 26.87 18.06 31.76
C THR A 579 27.48 16.76 31.26
N ASP A 580 27.12 15.64 31.89
CA ASP A 580 27.44 14.30 31.40
C ASP A 580 26.79 14.04 30.03
N TRP A 581 27.33 13.08 29.29
CA TRP A 581 26.80 12.66 27.98
C TRP A 581 26.45 11.19 28.02
N ILE A 582 25.24 10.85 27.57
CA ILE A 582 24.81 9.45 27.41
C ILE A 582 24.76 9.07 25.94
N ARG A 583 25.23 7.86 25.64
CA ARG A 583 25.13 7.26 24.31
C ARG A 583 23.66 7.07 23.92
N VAL A 584 23.34 7.37 22.66
CA VAL A 584 22.04 7.06 22.06
C VAL A 584 22.24 6.00 20.98
N PRO A 585 21.45 4.91 20.97
CA PRO A 585 21.56 3.87 19.95
C PRO A 585 21.49 4.42 18.52
N ILE A 586 22.37 3.94 17.64
CA ILE A 586 22.58 4.42 16.26
C ILE A 586 21.30 4.49 15.41
N HIS A 587 20.28 3.69 15.75
CA HIS A 587 19.00 3.66 15.06
C HIS A 587 18.03 4.82 15.43
N ILE A 588 18.35 5.60 16.46
CA ILE A 588 17.56 6.76 16.91
C ILE A 588 18.21 8.04 16.37
N PRO A 589 17.56 8.80 15.46
CA PRO A 589 18.12 10.03 14.93
C PRO A 589 18.10 11.16 15.96
N ILE A 590 19.28 11.63 16.38
CA ILE A 590 19.43 12.72 17.35
C ILE A 590 19.78 14.07 16.67
N THR A 591 19.51 15.14 17.41
CA THR A 591 19.78 16.55 17.03
C THR A 591 20.10 17.36 18.29
N LYS A 592 20.53 18.62 18.15
CA LYS A 592 20.82 19.56 19.26
C LYS A 592 19.63 19.88 20.18
N ASP A 593 18.42 19.47 19.78
CA ASP A 593 17.21 19.60 20.60
C ASP A 593 16.98 18.40 21.53
N HIS A 594 17.76 17.32 21.41
CA HIS A 594 17.60 16.13 22.24
C HIS A 594 18.44 16.20 23.51
N PHE A 595 17.92 15.63 24.59
CA PHE A 595 18.58 15.48 25.87
C PHE A 595 18.03 14.26 26.60
N ALA A 596 18.75 13.79 27.61
CA ALA A 596 18.32 12.70 28.48
C ALA A 596 18.20 13.18 29.93
N CYS A 597 17.31 12.54 30.69
CA CYS A 597 17.28 12.65 32.14
C CYS A 597 16.64 11.40 32.78
N GLN A 598 16.86 11.20 34.08
CA GLN A 598 16.34 10.05 34.80
C GLN A 598 14.87 10.27 35.21
N VAL A 599 14.01 9.29 34.95
CA VAL A 599 12.62 9.29 35.44
C VAL A 599 12.51 8.36 36.65
N VAL A 600 11.91 8.86 37.74
CA VAL A 600 11.80 8.11 39.01
C VAL A 600 10.35 8.12 39.49
N GLY A 601 9.82 6.95 39.83
CA GLY A 601 8.46 6.74 40.35
C GLY A 601 7.53 5.94 39.42
N GLU A 602 6.42 5.45 39.98
CA GLU A 602 5.56 4.44 39.34
C GLU A 602 4.38 5.01 38.54
N SER A 603 4.09 6.32 38.59
CA SER A 603 2.88 6.87 37.94
C SER A 603 2.89 6.82 36.40
N MET A 604 3.98 6.37 35.79
CA MET A 604 4.14 6.21 34.33
C MET A 604 4.54 4.78 33.92
N ASN A 605 4.49 3.80 34.85
CA ASN A 605 5.05 2.46 34.67
C ASN A 605 4.45 1.61 33.52
N LYS A 606 3.30 2.01 32.94
CA LYS A 606 2.78 1.42 31.70
C LYS A 606 3.61 1.73 30.45
N VAL A 607 4.48 2.74 30.52
CA VAL A 607 5.25 3.26 29.37
C VAL A 607 6.72 3.51 29.71
N ILE A 608 7.02 3.87 30.96
CA ILE A 608 8.36 4.21 31.44
C ILE A 608 8.60 3.47 32.76
N PRO A 609 9.47 2.45 32.80
CA PRO A 609 9.85 1.80 34.04
C PRO A 609 10.50 2.79 35.03
N ASN A 610 10.41 2.48 36.32
CA ASN A 610 10.93 3.32 37.38
C ASN A 610 12.46 3.23 37.46
N GLY A 611 13.14 4.37 37.37
CA GLY A 611 14.60 4.48 37.38
C GLY A 611 15.21 4.74 36.00
N SER A 612 14.43 4.57 34.93
CA SER A 612 14.92 4.59 33.56
C SER A 612 15.42 5.95 33.08
N ILE A 613 16.49 5.93 32.28
CA ILE A 613 16.99 7.13 31.60
C ILE A 613 16.22 7.31 30.29
N CYS A 614 15.51 8.43 30.19
CA CYS A 614 14.58 8.71 29.10
C CYS A 614 15.12 9.77 28.15
N LEU A 615 14.89 9.57 26.85
CA LEU A 615 15.20 10.53 25.79
C LEU A 615 14.03 11.51 25.61
N PHE A 616 14.37 12.79 25.56
CA PHE A 616 13.44 13.89 25.31
C PHE A 616 13.92 14.75 24.16
N ARG A 617 12.97 15.36 23.44
CA ARG A 617 13.23 16.51 22.55
C ARG A 617 12.67 17.78 23.17
N LYS A 618 13.44 18.88 23.18
CA LYS A 618 13.01 20.21 23.63
C LYS A 618 11.70 20.63 22.96
N ASP A 619 10.80 21.21 23.75
CA ASP A 619 9.51 21.67 23.25
C ASP A 619 9.63 22.99 22.48
N ASN A 620 9.59 22.90 21.15
CA ASN A 620 9.61 24.06 20.24
C ASN A 620 8.19 24.60 19.92
N GLY A 621 7.19 24.22 20.72
CA GLY A 621 5.79 24.61 20.56
C GLY A 621 4.96 23.70 19.64
N GLY A 622 3.67 24.03 19.51
CA GLY A 622 2.67 23.25 18.77
C GLY A 622 1.68 22.50 19.67
N SER A 623 0.94 21.53 19.11
CA SER A 623 0.00 20.73 19.91
C SER A 623 0.72 19.66 20.73
N ARG A 624 0.41 19.62 22.02
CA ARG A 624 0.94 18.68 23.02
C ARG A 624 -0.12 17.67 23.50
N ASN A 625 -1.35 17.77 23.03
CA ASN A 625 -2.48 16.98 23.51
C ASN A 625 -2.32 15.50 23.16
N GLY A 626 -2.33 14.62 24.17
CA GLY A 626 -2.06 13.19 24.03
C GLY A 626 -0.57 12.81 23.93
N LYS A 627 0.36 13.72 24.26
CA LYS A 627 1.80 13.42 24.32
C LYS A 627 2.25 13.28 25.77
N ILE A 628 3.24 12.42 26.01
CA ILE A 628 3.97 12.39 27.28
C ILE A 628 5.00 13.54 27.27
N VAL A 629 4.99 14.33 28.34
CA VAL A 629 5.75 15.57 28.46
C VAL A 629 6.50 15.65 29.78
N LEU A 630 7.70 16.24 29.74
CA LEU A 630 8.41 16.74 30.90
C LEU A 630 8.03 18.20 31.13
N VAL A 631 7.56 18.54 32.33
CA VAL A 631 7.10 19.88 32.70
C VAL A 631 7.76 20.41 33.96
N GLU A 632 7.87 21.73 34.02
CA GLU A 632 8.43 22.54 35.10
C GLU A 632 7.32 23.43 35.70
N HIS A 633 7.31 23.66 37.02
CA HIS A 633 6.33 24.54 37.69
C HIS A 633 6.98 25.55 38.65
N SER A 634 6.57 26.81 38.64
CA SER A 634 7.37 27.90 39.23
C SER A 634 7.07 28.30 40.69
N ARG A 635 5.98 27.83 41.31
CA ARG A 635 5.41 28.44 42.53
C ARG A 635 6.06 28.15 43.89
N PHE A 636 7.10 27.31 43.98
CA PHE A 636 7.87 27.16 45.22
C PHE A 636 9.37 27.32 44.95
N ARG A 637 9.98 28.28 45.66
CA ARG A 637 11.42 28.53 45.74
C ARG A 637 11.78 28.71 47.20
N ASP A 638 12.52 27.76 47.75
CA ASP A 638 13.34 28.00 48.93
C ASP A 638 14.78 28.31 48.48
N ALA A 639 15.50 29.13 49.24
CA ALA A 639 16.72 29.83 48.86
C ALA A 639 17.98 28.93 48.79
N ALA A 640 17.81 27.61 48.64
CA ALA A 640 18.89 26.63 48.75
C ALA A 640 19.03 25.66 47.56
N PHE A 641 17.96 25.18 46.90
CA PHE A 641 18.09 24.00 46.01
C PHE A 641 17.31 23.97 44.66
N GLY A 642 16.62 25.04 44.27
CA GLY A 642 16.30 25.25 42.85
C GLY A 642 14.89 24.85 42.34
N ALA A 643 14.71 23.61 41.85
CA ALA A 643 13.81 23.30 40.72
C ALA A 643 12.72 22.21 40.94
N ASN A 644 11.73 22.18 40.05
CA ASN A 644 10.42 21.51 40.22
C ASN A 644 9.92 20.78 38.94
N TYR A 645 10.23 19.49 38.73
CA TYR A 645 9.89 18.76 37.48
C TYR A 645 8.98 17.53 37.65
N THR A 646 8.08 17.28 36.68
CA THR A 646 7.30 16.02 36.59
C THR A 646 7.06 15.58 35.15
N ILE A 647 6.82 14.27 34.96
CA ILE A 647 6.46 13.65 33.68
C ILE A 647 5.06 13.04 33.73
N LYS A 648 4.23 13.36 32.73
CA LYS A 648 2.81 12.94 32.60
C LYS A 648 2.33 13.01 31.13
N GLU A 649 1.19 12.39 30.81
CA GLU A 649 0.48 12.61 29.55
C GLU A 649 -0.32 13.93 29.59
N TYR A 650 -0.07 14.83 28.64
CA TYR A 650 -0.66 16.17 28.58
C TYR A 650 -2.01 16.17 27.85
N HIS A 651 -3.05 16.70 28.50
CA HIS A 651 -4.34 17.03 27.87
C HIS A 651 -4.71 18.48 28.16
N SER A 652 -5.21 19.20 27.16
CA SER A 652 -5.62 20.61 27.27
C SER A 652 -7.06 20.76 26.83
N GLN A 653 -7.90 21.35 27.69
CA GLN A 653 -9.22 21.83 27.29
C GLN A 653 -9.15 23.34 27.03
N LYS A 654 -9.78 23.78 25.93
CA LYS A 654 -9.73 25.17 25.46
C LYS A 654 -11.12 25.78 25.43
N HIS A 655 -11.22 27.04 25.82
CA HIS A 655 -12.37 27.88 25.54
C HIS A 655 -12.06 28.77 24.33
N TYR A 656 -13.10 29.09 23.55
CA TYR A 656 -13.02 29.94 22.38
C TYR A 656 -13.92 31.16 22.61
N GLU A 657 -13.35 32.35 22.53
CA GLU A 657 -14.11 33.59 22.66
C GLU A 657 -14.76 33.99 21.34
N ALA A 658 -15.74 34.90 21.41
CA ALA A 658 -16.56 35.30 20.27
C ALA A 658 -15.79 36.04 19.16
N ASP A 659 -14.56 36.49 19.45
CA ASP A 659 -13.64 37.13 18.50
C ASP A 659 -12.69 36.15 17.79
N GLY A 660 -12.74 34.86 18.14
CA GLY A 660 -11.88 33.82 17.58
C GLY A 660 -10.55 33.60 18.32
N THR A 661 -10.29 34.33 19.41
CA THR A 661 -9.19 34.01 20.33
C THR A 661 -9.50 32.74 21.14
N TRP A 662 -8.46 32.07 21.64
CA TRP A 662 -8.61 30.87 22.47
C TRP A 662 -7.73 30.93 23.70
N ALA A 663 -8.26 30.45 24.83
CA ALA A 663 -7.54 30.32 26.09
C ALA A 663 -7.58 28.87 26.59
N HIS A 664 -6.63 28.50 27.44
CA HIS A 664 -6.69 27.23 28.17
C HIS A 664 -7.71 27.35 29.31
N ASP A 665 -8.74 26.50 29.31
CA ASP A 665 -9.72 26.39 30.41
C ASP A 665 -9.13 25.55 31.56
N ARG A 666 -8.48 24.44 31.20
CA ARG A 666 -7.65 23.65 32.12
C ARG A 666 -6.63 22.79 31.39
N ILE A 667 -5.54 22.48 32.08
CA ILE A 667 -4.57 21.44 31.69
C ILE A 667 -4.74 20.24 32.64
N LEU A 668 -4.69 19.05 32.08
CA LEU A 668 -4.76 17.77 32.77
C LEU A 668 -3.48 17.01 32.46
N LEU A 669 -2.65 16.79 33.49
CA LEU A 669 -1.44 15.99 33.40
C LEU A 669 -1.75 14.60 33.98
N LYS A 670 -2.01 13.63 33.10
CA LYS A 670 -2.48 12.30 33.48
C LYS A 670 -1.33 11.33 33.75
N PRO A 671 -1.40 10.52 34.82
CA PRO A 671 -0.53 9.37 35.00
C PRO A 671 -0.92 8.23 34.03
N LEU A 672 0.05 7.39 33.70
CA LEU A 672 -0.10 6.15 32.94
C LEU A 672 0.48 5.00 33.78
N SER A 673 -0.21 4.65 34.87
CA SER A 673 0.21 3.61 35.82
C SER A 673 -0.76 2.43 35.85
N ASP A 674 -0.27 1.26 36.20
CA ASP A 674 -1.10 0.12 36.61
C ASP A 674 -1.74 0.31 37.99
N ASP A 675 -1.19 1.19 38.84
CA ASP A 675 -1.81 1.58 40.11
C ASP A 675 -2.88 2.68 39.88
N PRO A 676 -4.19 2.40 40.16
CA PRO A 676 -5.27 3.36 39.96
C PRO A 676 -5.32 4.48 41.02
N THR A 677 -4.49 4.45 42.06
CA THR A 677 -4.44 5.51 43.08
C THR A 677 -3.87 6.82 42.53
N TYR A 678 -3.00 6.76 41.51
CA TYR A 678 -2.46 7.95 40.85
C TYR A 678 -3.56 8.73 40.12
N GLN A 679 -3.87 9.93 40.62
CA GLN A 679 -4.86 10.83 40.02
C GLN A 679 -4.21 11.82 39.02
N PRO A 680 -4.95 12.29 38.00
CA PRO A 680 -4.50 13.38 37.13
C PRO A 680 -4.27 14.68 37.90
N ILE A 681 -3.16 15.35 37.65
CA ILE A 681 -2.92 16.72 38.15
C ILE A 681 -3.75 17.66 37.28
N VAL A 682 -4.59 18.49 37.90
CA VAL A 682 -5.51 19.42 37.24
C VAL A 682 -5.05 20.84 37.52
N LEU A 683 -4.65 21.57 36.48
CA LEU A 683 -4.17 22.96 36.57
C LEU A 683 -5.21 23.91 36.00
N LYS A 684 -5.49 25.01 36.71
CA LYS A 684 -6.52 26.01 36.35
C LYS A 684 -6.11 27.44 36.71
N GLY A 685 -6.68 28.42 35.99
CA GLY A 685 -6.42 29.84 36.26
C GLY A 685 -4.94 30.17 36.18
N ASP A 686 -4.42 30.88 37.17
CA ASP A 686 -3.03 31.36 37.22
C ASP A 686 -1.99 30.23 37.09
N GLU A 687 -2.30 29.03 37.60
CA GLU A 687 -1.43 27.83 37.52
C GLU A 687 -1.08 27.45 36.06
N LEU A 688 -1.93 27.83 35.11
CA LEU A 688 -1.70 27.60 33.68
C LEU A 688 -0.54 28.44 33.12
N THR A 689 -0.25 29.59 33.74
CA THR A 689 0.86 30.47 33.36
C THR A 689 2.18 30.07 34.02
N GLU A 690 2.11 29.22 35.04
CA GLU A 690 3.24 28.75 35.85
C GLU A 690 3.80 27.40 35.38
N LEU A 691 3.07 26.71 34.49
CA LEU A 691 3.49 25.48 33.85
C LEU A 691 4.30 25.75 32.57
N LYS A 692 5.55 25.29 32.54
CA LYS A 692 6.40 25.29 31.35
C LYS A 692 6.66 23.86 30.89
N VAL A 693 6.40 23.58 29.60
CA VAL A 693 6.80 22.30 29.00
C VAL A 693 8.25 22.41 28.56
N VAL A 694 9.08 21.45 28.99
CA VAL A 694 10.54 21.47 28.77
C VAL A 694 10.96 20.44 27.72
N GLY A 695 10.30 19.28 27.68
CA GLY A 695 10.56 18.27 26.66
C GLY A 695 9.36 17.38 26.35
N LEU A 696 9.37 16.81 25.15
CA LEU A 696 8.49 15.73 24.71
C LEU A 696 9.24 14.41 24.84
N PHE A 697 8.64 13.42 25.49
CA PHE A 697 9.24 12.08 25.65
C PHE A 697 9.25 11.33 24.32
N GLU A 698 10.38 10.69 24.00
CA GLU A 698 10.55 9.95 22.73
C GLU A 698 10.94 8.48 22.91
N GLY A 699 11.45 8.07 24.08
CA GLY A 699 11.75 6.68 24.38
C GLY A 699 12.61 6.50 25.64
N VAL A 700 12.78 5.26 26.06
CA VAL A 700 13.74 4.85 27.10
C VAL A 700 15.07 4.51 26.44
N LEU A 701 16.18 4.99 27.01
CA LEU A 701 17.55 4.67 26.56
C LEU A 701 18.16 3.51 27.37
N GLN A 702 17.92 3.51 28.68
CA GLN A 702 18.37 2.51 29.64
C GLN A 702 17.28 2.32 30.70
N GLU A 703 17.01 1.08 31.09
CA GLU A 703 16.02 0.74 32.13
C GLU A 703 16.58 0.87 33.54
#